data_AF-A0AB74J7S8-F1
#
_entry.id   AF-A0AB74J7S8-F1
#
_cell.length_a   1.000
_cell.length_b   1.000
_cell.length_c   1.000
_cell.angle_alpha   90.00
_cell.angle_beta   90.00
_cell.angle_gamma   90.00
#
_symmetry.space_group_name_H-M   'P 1'
#
loop_
_entity.id
_entity.type
_entity.pdbx_description
1 polymer ?
#
loop_
_entity_poly.entity_id
_entity_poly.type
_entity_poly.pdbx_seq_one_letter_code
_entity_poly.pdbx_strand_id
1 'polypeptide(L)'
;MSNSEWNDAEANLLPEKVEELELKGELPKDTKRKRIVVVGLGMVGVAFIEKLMKFDVKRREYDIIVIGEEAHLAYNRVGLTSFFQHREVENLYLNPKEWYSSMPEGSLNYHLNTKVTSINSEEKKVETSQGTTVPYDILVLATGSDAVLPRHTPGHDAKGVFVYRTIEDLEKLIAYSATKNGSVGAVVGGGLLGLEAAKAMMDLEEFSKVKLIERNRWVLSRQLDGDAGGMVVEQVRALGLDVLLSKRVGKINVDDSNSVTGVTFEDGEQMDCTCICFAIGIKARDELARAAGIKCADRGGGIVVNNDLSTSTPDIYAIGECASWESQTFGLIAPGVEMADVLAFNLTQAKSHAYRQFKRPDLSTKLKLLGVEVASFGDFFADRDGPQMLPARRGAGKKEGTTDQKDQVKKLTEGPAPPPVKALTYKDPFNQVYKKYLFTTDGKYLLGGMMIGDTKDYVKLVPMVKNQKALEVSPSEFIIGASKGDDDADDLADDTQICSCHNVLKGDVTKAVKDGTCKTIGDVKTCTKAGSGCGGCMPLVQTIFNKTMASMGNEVKNHLCPHFEYSRADLFNIIYVKQLKSFADIMKHCGKDPESLGCEGCKPTIGNITASLFNKHILEKDGRGLQDTNDKFLANIQRNGTFSVVPRVSGGEITADKLIIIGTVAKKYNLYCKITGGQRIDMFGARKQDLPAIWQELIDGGMESGHAYAKSLRTVKSCVGTTWCRFGIGDSVGMAVRLEERYKSIRGPHKIKGGVSGCVRECAEAQNKDFGLIATEKGFNIFVGGNGGAKPRHSELLAKDVPPDDVIPILDRYLSFYIRTADKLQRTARWIENLPGGIKYLQEVVLEDKLGICADLEQQMEQLVGSFFCEWTEVLKDPERVKQFSQFANTEEGVQTVEDVQERDQHRPTYWPKDSITTDFRGTKWTDLAWQPLARSDQFQDTATGSSLAVKRGDTQLAIFKVKGQYYATQQMCPHKRAFVLSDGLIGDDFKTNKLWVSCPYHKRNYELSGADAGKCGNDESVNIATFPVEAREDGSVYVKLPPVEELDSVLGTSNFVVKKEGEEKPFEKLDKKILKGQKGKFVSHLENGMGMKAKANAILAGGERSGGMDW
;
A
#
# COMPACT_ATOMS: atom_id res chain seq x y z
N MET A 1 -27.48 5.68 13.52
CA MET A 1 -27.06 5.30 12.17
C MET A 1 -27.96 6.06 11.22
N SER A 2 -27.42 6.93 10.39
CA SER A 2 -28.21 7.60 9.34
C SER A 2 -28.50 6.61 8.22
N ASN A 3 -29.59 6.80 7.46
CA ASN A 3 -29.91 5.92 6.33
C ASN A 3 -28.77 5.84 5.30
N SER A 4 -27.93 6.87 5.22
CA SER A 4 -26.77 6.92 4.33
C SER A 4 -25.70 5.85 4.60
N GLU A 5 -25.65 5.23 5.79
CA GLU A 5 -24.68 4.16 6.09
C GLU A 5 -25.03 2.81 5.42
N TRP A 6 -26.28 2.64 4.97
CA TRP A 6 -26.74 1.43 4.29
C TRP A 6 -26.72 1.55 2.76
N ASN A 7 -26.50 2.76 2.25
CA ASN A 7 -26.49 3.07 0.82
C ASN A 7 -25.07 2.93 0.25
N ASP A 8 -24.96 2.44 -0.98
CA ASP A 8 -23.71 2.52 -1.74
C ASP A 8 -23.55 3.95 -2.26
N ALA A 9 -22.69 4.76 -1.62
CA ALA A 9 -22.55 6.19 -1.96
C ALA A 9 -22.18 6.44 -3.43
N GLU A 10 -21.47 5.50 -4.06
CA GLU A 10 -21.16 5.56 -5.49
C GLU A 10 -22.37 5.20 -6.36
N ALA A 11 -23.31 4.40 -5.86
CA ALA A 11 -24.54 4.07 -6.59
C ALA A 11 -25.45 5.29 -6.76
N ASN A 12 -25.37 6.27 -5.86
CA ASN A 12 -26.10 7.54 -5.98
C ASN A 12 -25.56 8.46 -7.07
N LEU A 13 -24.29 8.29 -7.47
CA LEU A 13 -23.63 9.04 -8.54
C LEU A 13 -23.71 8.32 -9.89
N LEU A 14 -24.36 7.14 -9.96
CA LEU A 14 -24.50 6.39 -11.21
C LEU A 14 -25.19 7.19 -12.32
N PRO A 15 -26.26 7.98 -12.08
CA PRO A 15 -26.88 8.78 -13.13
C PRO A 15 -25.89 9.77 -13.77
N GLU A 16 -25.16 10.52 -12.95
CA GLU A 16 -24.14 11.49 -13.40
C GLU A 16 -23.01 10.78 -14.18
N LYS A 17 -22.59 9.61 -13.69
CA LYS A 17 -21.54 8.80 -14.33
C LYS A 17 -22.00 8.25 -15.69
N VAL A 18 -23.26 7.87 -15.83
CA VAL A 18 -23.81 7.43 -17.11
C VAL A 18 -23.87 8.60 -18.09
N GLU A 19 -24.35 9.76 -17.65
CA GLU A 19 -24.39 10.98 -18.48
C GLU A 19 -22.97 11.36 -18.97
N GLU A 20 -21.97 11.29 -18.09
CA GLU A 20 -20.57 11.50 -18.45
C GLU A 20 -20.06 10.50 -19.50
N LEU A 21 -20.37 9.21 -19.33
CA LEU A 21 -19.97 8.15 -20.27
C LEU A 21 -20.71 8.25 -21.62
N GLU A 22 -21.97 8.70 -21.63
CA GLU A 22 -22.73 8.99 -22.84
C GLU A 22 -22.12 10.17 -23.61
N LEU A 23 -21.77 11.25 -22.90
CA LEU A 23 -21.08 12.41 -23.48
C LEU A 23 -19.72 12.03 -24.09
N LYS A 24 -19.02 11.08 -23.48
CA LYS A 24 -17.74 10.55 -23.99
C LYS A 24 -17.89 9.51 -25.11
N GLY A 25 -19.12 9.06 -25.41
CA GLY A 25 -19.37 8.03 -26.41
C GLY A 25 -18.82 6.64 -26.04
N GLU A 26 -18.58 6.39 -24.75
CA GLU A 26 -17.98 5.16 -24.23
C GLU A 26 -19.00 4.04 -23.98
N LEU A 27 -20.29 4.31 -24.19
CA LEU A 27 -21.36 3.34 -23.98
C LEU A 27 -21.73 2.58 -25.25
N PRO A 28 -21.92 1.24 -25.16
CA PRO A 28 -22.37 0.43 -26.28
C PRO A 28 -23.77 0.86 -26.77
N LYS A 29 -23.93 1.06 -28.08
CA LYS A 29 -25.20 1.48 -28.69
C LYS A 29 -26.17 0.34 -29.02
N ASP A 30 -25.67 -0.89 -29.20
CA ASP A 30 -26.47 -2.06 -29.64
C ASP A 30 -26.11 -3.36 -28.87
N THR A 31 -26.46 -3.46 -27.58
CA THR A 31 -26.33 -4.71 -26.82
C THR A 31 -27.68 -5.41 -26.66
N LYS A 32 -27.75 -6.70 -27.02
CA LYS A 32 -28.91 -7.54 -26.69
C LYS A 32 -28.90 -7.83 -25.19
N ARG A 33 -29.78 -7.17 -24.44
CA ARG A 33 -29.81 -7.25 -22.98
C ARG A 33 -30.60 -8.45 -22.48
N LYS A 34 -30.14 -9.00 -21.34
CA LYS A 34 -30.83 -10.06 -20.60
C LYS A 34 -31.74 -9.44 -19.54
N ARG A 35 -32.92 -10.01 -19.36
CA ARG A 35 -33.89 -9.55 -18.37
C ARG A 35 -33.67 -10.23 -17.02
N ILE A 36 -33.36 -9.44 -16.00
CA ILE A 36 -33.28 -9.89 -14.61
C ILE A 36 -34.57 -9.47 -13.90
N VAL A 37 -35.34 -10.44 -13.40
CA VAL A 37 -36.50 -10.17 -12.55
C VAL A 37 -36.12 -10.38 -11.09
N VAL A 38 -36.31 -9.36 -10.25
CA VAL A 38 -36.07 -9.42 -8.80
C VAL A 38 -37.43 -9.47 -8.08
N VAL A 39 -37.67 -10.52 -7.31
CA VAL A 39 -38.91 -10.69 -6.53
C VAL A 39 -38.66 -10.25 -5.10
N GLY A 40 -39.11 -9.04 -4.77
CA GLY A 40 -38.93 -8.40 -3.46
C GLY A 40 -38.09 -7.12 -3.53
N LEU A 41 -38.71 -5.99 -3.18
CA LEU A 41 -38.06 -4.67 -3.08
C LEU A 41 -37.74 -4.32 -1.62
N GLY A 42 -37.00 -5.21 -0.94
CA GLY A 42 -36.48 -4.97 0.40
C GLY A 42 -35.05 -4.41 0.40
N MET A 43 -34.48 -4.20 1.58
CA MET A 43 -33.10 -3.71 1.75
C MET A 43 -32.05 -4.56 0.98
N VAL A 44 -32.22 -5.89 0.95
CA VAL A 44 -31.32 -6.79 0.20
C VAL A 44 -31.56 -6.72 -1.31
N GLY A 45 -32.83 -6.62 -1.72
CA GLY A 45 -33.20 -6.50 -3.13
C GLY A 45 -32.61 -5.24 -3.76
N VAL A 46 -32.75 -4.08 -3.10
CA VAL A 46 -32.16 -2.82 -3.59
C VAL A 46 -30.64 -2.85 -3.57
N ALA A 47 -30.01 -3.43 -2.53
CA ALA A 47 -28.56 -3.57 -2.49
C ALA A 47 -28.00 -4.43 -3.65
N PHE A 48 -28.75 -5.43 -4.10
CA PHE A 48 -28.40 -6.20 -5.30
C PHE A 48 -28.50 -5.37 -6.57
N ILE A 49 -29.59 -4.61 -6.73
CA ILE A 49 -29.81 -3.71 -7.88
C ILE A 49 -28.67 -2.70 -7.99
N GLU A 50 -28.36 -1.99 -6.91
CA GLU A 50 -27.28 -0.99 -6.87
C GLU A 50 -25.93 -1.57 -7.34
N LYS A 51 -25.55 -2.75 -6.81
CA LYS A 51 -24.27 -3.38 -7.13
C LYS A 51 -24.24 -3.92 -8.55
N LEU A 52 -25.35 -4.51 -9.00
CA LEU A 52 -25.46 -5.01 -10.35
C LEU A 52 -25.33 -3.86 -11.37
N MET A 53 -26.05 -2.75 -11.16
CA MET A 53 -25.97 -1.57 -12.02
C MET A 53 -24.57 -0.94 -12.00
N LYS A 54 -23.95 -0.84 -10.82
CA LYS A 54 -22.56 -0.37 -10.69
C LYS A 54 -21.57 -1.20 -11.48
N PHE A 55 -21.68 -2.52 -11.43
CA PHE A 55 -20.78 -3.42 -12.16
C PHE A 55 -21.09 -3.51 -13.67
N ASP A 56 -22.34 -3.30 -14.07
CA ASP A 56 -22.80 -3.37 -15.46
C ASP A 56 -22.76 -2.02 -16.21
N VAL A 57 -22.47 -0.91 -15.53
CA VAL A 57 -22.60 0.47 -16.06
C VAL A 57 -21.94 0.67 -17.43
N LYS A 58 -20.76 0.08 -17.67
CA LYS A 58 -20.04 0.18 -18.95
C LYS A 58 -20.49 -0.83 -20.01
N ARG A 59 -21.01 -1.99 -19.60
CA ARG A 59 -21.29 -3.11 -20.50
C ARG A 59 -22.75 -3.16 -20.96
N ARG A 60 -23.67 -2.64 -20.15
CA ARG A 60 -25.12 -2.59 -20.41
C ARG A 60 -25.67 -3.95 -20.88
N GLU A 61 -25.41 -5.00 -20.11
CA GLU A 61 -25.84 -6.36 -20.43
C GLU A 61 -27.22 -6.71 -19.89
N TYR A 62 -27.74 -5.94 -18.92
CA TYR A 62 -28.97 -6.30 -18.20
C TYR A 62 -30.04 -5.22 -18.21
N ASP A 63 -31.30 -5.66 -18.27
CA ASP A 63 -32.48 -4.86 -17.94
C ASP A 63 -33.12 -5.44 -16.66
N ILE A 64 -33.34 -4.58 -15.66
CA ILE A 64 -33.80 -5.00 -14.33
C ILE A 64 -35.29 -4.70 -14.17
N ILE A 65 -36.07 -5.69 -13.76
CA ILE A 65 -37.48 -5.52 -13.38
C ILE A 65 -37.64 -6.00 -11.94
N VAL A 66 -38.12 -5.13 -11.05
CA VAL A 66 -38.31 -5.48 -9.64
C VAL A 66 -39.79 -5.48 -9.29
N ILE A 67 -40.25 -6.54 -8.63
CA ILE A 67 -41.65 -6.70 -8.25
C ILE A 67 -41.74 -6.72 -6.73
N GLY A 68 -42.37 -5.70 -6.15
CA GLY A 68 -42.57 -5.51 -4.73
C GLY A 68 -44.05 -5.64 -4.33
N GLU A 69 -44.31 -6.46 -3.31
CA GLU A 69 -45.66 -6.65 -2.75
C GLU A 69 -46.15 -5.41 -1.98
N GLU A 70 -45.25 -4.71 -1.28
CA GLU A 70 -45.57 -3.54 -0.48
C GLU A 70 -45.83 -2.29 -1.35
N ALA A 71 -46.56 -1.32 -0.79
CA ALA A 71 -46.89 -0.05 -1.43
C ALA A 71 -45.72 0.95 -1.51
N HIS A 72 -44.58 0.60 -0.91
CA HIS A 72 -43.45 1.49 -0.66
C HIS A 72 -42.20 1.10 -1.45
N LEU A 73 -41.37 2.09 -1.78
CA LEU A 73 -40.00 1.87 -2.26
C LEU A 73 -39.14 1.20 -1.18
N ALA A 74 -37.96 0.69 -1.54
CA ALA A 74 -37.07 0.05 -0.59
C ALA A 74 -36.72 1.01 0.56
N TYR A 75 -37.00 0.58 1.79
CA TYR A 75 -36.84 1.37 3.00
C TYR A 75 -36.06 0.62 4.09
N ASN A 76 -35.50 1.37 5.03
CA ASN A 76 -34.71 0.87 6.14
C ASN A 76 -35.60 0.18 7.19
N ARG A 77 -35.81 -1.13 7.02
CA ARG A 77 -36.60 -1.95 7.95
C ARG A 77 -35.97 -2.09 9.33
N VAL A 78 -34.63 -1.97 9.43
CA VAL A 78 -33.92 -1.98 10.72
C VAL A 78 -34.19 -0.70 11.51
N GLY A 79 -34.48 0.40 10.82
CA GLY A 79 -34.78 1.71 11.39
C GLY A 79 -36.26 1.98 11.69
N LEU A 80 -37.13 0.97 11.66
CA LEU A 80 -38.59 1.19 11.79
C LEU A 80 -39.00 1.96 13.06
N THR A 81 -38.22 1.91 14.13
CA THR A 81 -38.50 2.66 15.37
C THR A 81 -38.45 4.17 15.12
N SER A 82 -37.61 4.66 14.19
CA SER A 82 -37.56 6.10 13.89
C SER A 82 -38.85 6.61 13.26
N PHE A 83 -39.62 5.74 12.58
CA PHE A 83 -40.94 6.09 12.05
C PHE A 83 -41.85 6.67 13.13
N PHE A 84 -41.66 6.26 14.39
CA PHE A 84 -42.46 6.76 15.49
C PHE A 84 -42.16 8.21 15.88
N GLN A 85 -41.00 8.73 15.47
CA GLN A 85 -40.58 10.10 15.76
C GLN A 85 -41.07 11.08 14.70
N HIS A 86 -41.03 10.71 13.42
CA HIS A 86 -41.35 11.62 12.30
C HIS A 86 -42.68 11.33 11.60
N ARG A 87 -43.21 10.10 11.65
CA ARG A 87 -44.41 9.63 10.91
C ARG A 87 -44.35 9.76 9.37
N GLU A 88 -43.21 10.15 8.83
CA GLU A 88 -42.96 10.26 7.39
C GLU A 88 -42.25 9.02 6.83
N VAL A 89 -42.88 8.28 5.92
CA VAL A 89 -42.28 7.06 5.33
C VAL A 89 -41.07 7.38 4.46
N GLU A 90 -41.09 8.53 3.78
CA GLU A 90 -40.00 9.03 2.94
C GLU A 90 -38.65 9.09 3.67
N ASN A 91 -38.66 9.40 4.96
CA ASN A 91 -37.45 9.44 5.80
C ASN A 91 -36.88 8.05 6.11
N LEU A 92 -37.54 6.97 5.72
CA LEU A 92 -37.02 5.61 5.79
C LEU A 92 -36.51 5.10 4.45
N TYR A 93 -36.80 5.77 3.33
CA TYR A 93 -36.34 5.28 2.03
C TYR A 93 -34.82 5.19 1.99
N LEU A 94 -34.33 4.07 1.44
CA LEU A 94 -32.90 3.88 1.23
C LEU A 94 -32.44 4.81 0.11
N ASN A 95 -33.15 4.80 -1.02
CA ASN A 95 -32.91 5.75 -2.11
C ASN A 95 -34.12 6.67 -2.30
N PRO A 96 -33.90 7.96 -2.59
CA PRO A 96 -34.99 8.89 -2.86
C PRO A 96 -35.73 8.52 -4.15
N LYS A 97 -36.97 9.01 -4.33
CA LYS A 97 -37.82 8.67 -5.49
C LYS A 97 -37.12 9.04 -6.81
N GLU A 98 -36.40 10.15 -6.79
CA GLU A 98 -35.64 10.71 -7.91
C GLU A 98 -34.54 9.77 -8.41
N TRP A 99 -33.95 8.96 -7.52
CA TRP A 99 -32.91 8.00 -7.90
C TRP A 99 -33.45 6.88 -8.81
N TYR A 100 -34.68 6.43 -8.58
CA TYR A 100 -35.29 5.41 -9.43
C TYR A 100 -35.63 5.98 -10.81
N SER A 101 -36.08 7.23 -10.86
CA SER A 101 -36.47 7.92 -12.09
C SER A 101 -35.30 8.48 -12.90
N SER A 102 -34.13 8.69 -12.27
CA SER A 102 -32.92 9.20 -12.94
C SER A 102 -32.13 8.12 -13.69
N MET A 103 -32.53 6.85 -13.57
CA MET A 103 -31.86 5.76 -14.26
C MET A 103 -32.14 5.80 -15.77
N PRO A 104 -31.18 5.38 -16.62
CA PRO A 104 -31.36 5.35 -18.06
C PRO A 104 -32.59 4.55 -18.47
N GLU A 105 -33.30 5.01 -19.49
CA GLU A 105 -34.52 4.34 -19.96
C GLU A 105 -34.30 2.85 -20.23
N GLY A 106 -35.19 2.02 -19.69
CA GLY A 106 -35.14 0.56 -19.79
C GLY A 106 -34.21 -0.16 -18.80
N SER A 107 -33.32 0.53 -18.09
CA SER A 107 -32.32 -0.11 -17.21
C SER A 107 -32.89 -0.64 -15.88
N LEU A 108 -33.83 0.10 -15.27
CA LEU A 108 -34.49 -0.28 -14.02
C LEU A 108 -35.98 0.04 -14.10
N ASN A 109 -36.82 -0.99 -13.98
CA ASN A 109 -38.26 -0.89 -13.84
C ASN A 109 -38.71 -1.50 -12.51
N TYR A 110 -39.73 -0.94 -11.88
CA TYR A 110 -40.28 -1.49 -10.64
C TYR A 110 -41.81 -1.47 -10.62
N HIS A 111 -42.40 -2.47 -9.95
CA HIS A 111 -43.83 -2.62 -9.74
C HIS A 111 -44.09 -2.74 -8.23
N LEU A 112 -44.80 -1.78 -7.66
CA LEU A 112 -45.26 -1.81 -6.26
C LEU A 112 -46.68 -2.39 -6.17
N ASN A 113 -47.16 -2.69 -4.97
CA ASN A 113 -48.50 -3.27 -4.74
C ASN A 113 -48.78 -4.51 -5.61
N THR A 114 -47.73 -5.26 -5.92
CA THR A 114 -47.76 -6.35 -6.89
C THR A 114 -47.07 -7.56 -6.29
N LYS A 115 -47.86 -8.57 -5.90
CA LYS A 115 -47.33 -9.82 -5.35
C LYS A 115 -47.06 -10.81 -6.47
N VAL A 116 -45.90 -11.47 -6.48
CA VAL A 116 -45.68 -12.63 -7.35
C VAL A 116 -46.37 -13.84 -6.74
N THR A 117 -47.28 -14.47 -7.47
CA THR A 117 -48.15 -15.55 -7.00
C THR A 117 -47.67 -16.92 -7.47
N SER A 118 -47.03 -17.01 -8.63
CA SER A 118 -46.49 -18.27 -9.17
C SER A 118 -45.20 -18.04 -9.98
N ILE A 119 -44.36 -19.07 -10.06
CA ILE A 119 -43.18 -19.13 -10.92
C ILE A 119 -43.36 -20.33 -11.85
N ASN A 120 -43.27 -20.11 -13.15
CA ASN A 120 -43.15 -21.17 -14.14
C ASN A 120 -41.71 -21.17 -14.66
N SER A 121 -40.92 -22.14 -14.19
CA SER A 121 -39.50 -22.26 -14.50
C SER A 121 -39.22 -22.81 -15.90
N GLU A 122 -40.14 -23.59 -16.47
CA GLU A 122 -40.01 -24.15 -17.83
C GLU A 122 -40.17 -23.06 -18.90
N GLU A 123 -41.17 -22.19 -18.74
CA GLU A 123 -41.42 -21.06 -19.64
C GLU A 123 -40.67 -19.78 -19.25
N LYS A 124 -39.91 -19.81 -18.15
CA LYS A 124 -39.20 -18.68 -17.56
C LYS A 124 -40.06 -17.42 -17.40
N LYS A 125 -41.18 -17.56 -16.68
CA LYS A 125 -42.11 -16.46 -16.41
C LYS A 125 -42.63 -16.48 -14.97
N VAL A 126 -42.96 -15.31 -14.45
CA VAL A 126 -43.65 -15.14 -13.16
C VAL A 126 -45.04 -14.53 -13.37
N GLU A 127 -46.01 -14.96 -12.57
CA GLU A 127 -47.37 -14.40 -12.57
C GLU A 127 -47.56 -13.52 -11.34
N THR A 128 -48.29 -12.42 -11.50
CA THR A 128 -48.54 -11.46 -10.42
C THR A 128 -50.00 -11.45 -9.97
N SER A 129 -50.25 -10.89 -8.79
CA SER A 129 -51.59 -10.68 -8.23
C SER A 129 -52.49 -9.77 -9.07
N GLN A 130 -51.91 -9.02 -10.01
CA GLN A 130 -52.64 -8.16 -10.95
C GLN A 130 -53.00 -8.90 -12.26
N GLY A 131 -52.68 -10.21 -12.37
CA GLY A 131 -52.92 -11.01 -13.57
C GLY A 131 -51.90 -10.80 -14.69
N THR A 132 -50.82 -10.05 -14.43
CA THR A 132 -49.74 -9.81 -15.39
C THR A 132 -48.71 -10.94 -15.36
N THR A 133 -48.22 -11.35 -16.52
CA THR A 133 -47.12 -12.31 -16.66
C THR A 133 -45.84 -11.59 -17.07
N VAL A 134 -44.74 -11.78 -16.34
CA VAL A 134 -43.44 -11.16 -16.60
C VAL A 134 -42.42 -12.25 -16.95
N PRO A 135 -41.90 -12.31 -18.19
CA PRO A 135 -40.86 -13.25 -18.54
C PRO A 135 -39.49 -12.81 -17.99
N TYR A 136 -38.58 -13.74 -17.77
CA TYR A 136 -37.23 -13.49 -17.26
C TYR A 136 -36.17 -14.33 -17.99
N ASP A 137 -34.94 -13.83 -18.07
CA ASP A 137 -33.78 -14.67 -18.40
C ASP A 137 -33.16 -15.23 -17.12
N ILE A 138 -33.14 -14.41 -16.07
CA ILE A 138 -32.63 -14.70 -14.73
C ILE A 138 -33.68 -14.22 -13.70
N LEU A 139 -33.95 -15.05 -12.69
CA LEU A 139 -34.86 -14.73 -11.59
C LEU A 139 -34.10 -14.67 -10.26
N VAL A 140 -34.26 -13.59 -9.50
CA VAL A 140 -33.64 -13.43 -8.18
C VAL A 140 -34.75 -13.31 -7.13
N LEU A 141 -34.82 -14.29 -6.24
CA LEU A 141 -35.75 -14.31 -5.12
C LEU A 141 -35.14 -13.57 -3.92
N ALA A 142 -35.75 -12.45 -3.55
CA ALA A 142 -35.39 -11.59 -2.43
C ALA A 142 -36.62 -11.32 -1.54
N THR A 143 -37.47 -12.35 -1.35
CA THR A 143 -38.79 -12.27 -0.70
C THR A 143 -38.73 -12.00 0.80
N GLY A 144 -37.54 -12.12 1.41
CA GLY A 144 -37.34 -11.82 2.83
C GLY A 144 -37.98 -12.84 3.78
N SER A 145 -38.59 -12.34 4.86
CA SER A 145 -39.19 -13.15 5.92
C SER A 145 -40.44 -12.49 6.52
N ASP A 146 -41.30 -13.29 7.13
CA ASP A 146 -42.51 -12.89 7.87
C ASP A 146 -42.30 -12.92 9.38
N ALA A 147 -43.03 -12.07 10.11
CA ALA A 147 -43.09 -12.14 11.57
C ALA A 147 -43.82 -13.41 12.06
N VAL A 148 -43.28 -14.04 13.11
CA VAL A 148 -43.88 -15.23 13.71
C VAL A 148 -44.94 -14.83 14.72
N LEU A 149 -46.17 -15.30 14.51
CA LEU A 149 -47.27 -15.26 15.50
C LEU A 149 -47.44 -16.63 16.17
N PRO A 150 -47.78 -16.68 17.47
CA PRO A 150 -47.98 -17.94 18.18
C PRO A 150 -49.37 -18.52 17.89
N ARG A 151 -49.54 -19.11 16.69
CA ARG A 151 -50.84 -19.63 16.21
C ARG A 151 -51.48 -20.71 17.10
N HIS A 152 -50.71 -21.31 18.00
CA HIS A 152 -51.20 -22.29 18.98
C HIS A 152 -51.70 -21.66 20.29
N THR A 153 -51.41 -20.38 20.54
CA THR A 153 -51.88 -19.67 21.73
C THR A 153 -53.33 -19.22 21.51
N PRO A 154 -54.29 -19.60 22.38
CA PRO A 154 -55.67 -19.15 22.26
C PRO A 154 -55.76 -17.62 22.34
N GLY A 155 -56.53 -17.01 21.43
CA GLY A 155 -56.71 -15.56 21.32
C GLY A 155 -55.64 -14.81 20.51
N HIS A 156 -54.74 -15.51 19.82
CA HIS A 156 -53.66 -14.89 19.00
C HIS A 156 -54.15 -14.02 17.83
N ASP A 157 -55.42 -14.15 17.44
CA ASP A 157 -56.10 -13.43 16.35
C ASP A 157 -57.04 -12.32 16.86
N ALA A 158 -56.98 -12.01 18.16
CA ALA A 158 -57.79 -10.97 18.78
C ALA A 158 -57.44 -9.55 18.30
N LYS A 159 -58.43 -8.65 18.35
CA LYS A 159 -58.22 -7.22 18.12
C LYS A 159 -57.36 -6.63 19.23
N GLY A 160 -56.23 -6.04 18.86
CA GLY A 160 -55.21 -5.59 19.82
C GLY A 160 -53.95 -6.45 19.82
N VAL A 161 -53.89 -7.49 19.00
CA VAL A 161 -52.66 -8.26 18.73
C VAL A 161 -51.98 -7.75 17.45
N PHE A 162 -50.70 -7.39 17.56
CA PHE A 162 -49.89 -6.84 16.48
C PHE A 162 -48.55 -7.58 16.35
N VAL A 163 -47.87 -7.33 15.23
CA VAL A 163 -46.47 -7.70 15.00
C VAL A 163 -45.66 -6.46 14.65
N TYR A 164 -44.34 -6.58 14.68
CA TYR A 164 -43.42 -5.49 14.36
C TYR A 164 -42.57 -5.87 13.15
N ARG A 165 -43.00 -5.51 11.93
CA ARG A 165 -42.30 -5.93 10.70
C ARG A 165 -42.41 -4.96 9.51
N THR A 166 -43.59 -4.52 9.12
CA THR A 166 -43.83 -3.65 7.97
C THR A 166 -44.36 -2.28 8.40
N ILE A 167 -44.32 -1.28 7.52
CA ILE A 167 -44.91 0.04 7.81
C ILE A 167 -46.42 -0.10 8.06
N GLU A 168 -47.11 -0.93 7.28
CA GLU A 168 -48.55 -1.21 7.46
C GLU A 168 -48.85 -1.79 8.85
N ASP A 169 -48.00 -2.68 9.38
CA ASP A 169 -48.14 -3.20 10.74
C ASP A 169 -48.04 -2.10 11.79
N LEU A 170 -47.10 -1.16 11.59
CA LEU A 170 -46.86 -0.03 12.48
C LEU A 170 -48.04 0.96 12.44
N GLU A 171 -48.56 1.28 11.25
CA GLU A 171 -49.74 2.14 11.09
C GLU A 171 -50.97 1.55 11.78
N LYS A 172 -51.20 0.23 11.63
CA LYS A 172 -52.28 -0.48 12.34
C LYS A 172 -52.11 -0.41 13.86
N LEU A 173 -50.89 -0.58 14.36
CA LEU A 173 -50.57 -0.47 15.78
C LEU A 173 -50.82 0.95 16.30
N ILE A 174 -50.36 1.99 15.58
CA ILE A 174 -50.55 3.41 15.92
C ILE A 174 -52.04 3.76 15.97
N ALA A 175 -52.79 3.37 14.94
CA ALA A 175 -54.23 3.65 14.85
C ALA A 175 -55.00 3.00 16.01
N TYR A 176 -54.63 1.77 16.38
CA TYR A 176 -55.28 1.07 17.49
C TYR A 176 -54.88 1.64 18.85
N SER A 177 -53.61 1.96 19.08
CA SER A 177 -53.13 2.49 20.36
C SER A 177 -53.81 3.80 20.76
N ALA A 178 -54.08 4.67 19.79
CA ALA A 178 -54.81 5.93 20.01
C ALA A 178 -56.23 5.72 20.57
N THR A 179 -56.83 4.53 20.35
CA THR A 179 -58.16 4.18 20.92
C THR A 179 -58.08 3.65 22.36
N LYS A 180 -56.88 3.46 22.91
CA LYS A 180 -56.61 2.81 24.20
C LYS A 180 -55.74 3.68 25.11
N ASN A 181 -55.85 5.01 25.03
CA ASN A 181 -55.06 5.94 25.82
C ASN A 181 -55.11 5.63 27.34
N GLY A 182 -53.96 5.68 28.01
CA GLY A 182 -53.80 5.43 29.45
C GLY A 182 -53.76 3.95 29.83
N SER A 183 -53.87 3.02 28.88
CA SER A 183 -53.85 1.58 29.13
C SER A 183 -52.43 0.99 29.18
N VAL A 184 -52.32 -0.32 29.48
CA VAL A 184 -51.04 -1.04 29.51
C VAL A 184 -50.80 -1.75 28.18
N GLY A 185 -49.67 -1.48 27.55
CA GLY A 185 -49.17 -2.19 26.38
C GLY A 185 -48.19 -3.31 26.76
N ALA A 186 -48.18 -4.40 25.99
CA ALA A 186 -47.27 -5.52 26.21
C ALA A 186 -46.51 -5.89 24.92
N VAL A 187 -45.23 -6.24 25.07
CA VAL A 187 -44.40 -6.80 23.99
C VAL A 187 -43.92 -8.18 24.39
N VAL A 188 -44.09 -9.17 23.52
CA VAL A 188 -43.68 -10.55 23.78
C VAL A 188 -42.43 -10.89 22.97
N GLY A 189 -41.37 -11.24 23.69
CA GLY A 189 -40.03 -11.52 23.17
C GLY A 189 -39.05 -10.41 23.53
N GLY A 190 -37.97 -10.73 24.25
CA GLY A 190 -36.88 -9.83 24.66
C GLY A 190 -35.64 -9.97 23.78
N GLY A 191 -35.82 -10.27 22.50
CA GLY A 191 -34.77 -10.21 21.49
C GLY A 191 -34.59 -8.80 20.92
N LEU A 192 -33.81 -8.69 19.85
CA LEU A 192 -33.55 -7.42 19.14
C LEU A 192 -34.84 -6.69 18.75
N LEU A 193 -35.71 -7.37 17.98
CA LEU A 193 -36.98 -6.83 17.53
C LEU A 193 -37.93 -6.48 18.69
N GLY A 194 -37.86 -7.22 19.78
CA GLY A 194 -38.74 -7.01 20.92
C GLY A 194 -38.39 -5.77 21.73
N LEU A 195 -37.11 -5.50 21.93
CA LEU A 195 -36.67 -4.26 22.58
C LEU A 195 -36.96 -3.03 21.70
N GLU A 196 -36.81 -3.16 20.39
CA GLU A 196 -37.21 -2.11 19.43
C GLU A 196 -38.73 -1.89 19.42
N ALA A 197 -39.53 -2.96 19.36
CA ALA A 197 -40.99 -2.87 19.44
C ALA A 197 -41.47 -2.27 20.78
N ALA A 198 -40.80 -2.60 21.89
CA ALA A 198 -41.10 -2.01 23.19
C ALA A 198 -40.79 -0.51 23.21
N LYS A 199 -39.65 -0.08 22.63
CA LYS A 199 -39.34 1.34 22.47
C LYS A 199 -40.37 2.04 21.59
N ALA A 200 -40.70 1.47 20.44
CA ALA A 200 -41.73 2.00 19.56
C ALA A 200 -43.08 2.20 20.28
N MET A 201 -43.50 1.23 21.11
CA MET A 201 -44.72 1.37 21.91
C MET A 201 -44.60 2.42 23.02
N MET A 202 -43.41 2.60 23.62
CA MET A 202 -43.19 3.67 24.60
C MET A 202 -43.24 5.06 23.94
N ASP A 203 -42.65 5.20 22.76
CA ASP A 203 -42.60 6.45 21.98
C ASP A 203 -43.96 6.86 21.40
N LEU A 204 -44.99 6.01 21.50
CA LEU A 204 -46.36 6.40 21.19
C LEU A 204 -46.96 7.32 22.25
N GLU A 205 -46.49 7.24 23.49
CA GLU A 205 -47.02 7.99 24.65
C GLU A 205 -48.52 7.75 24.96
N GLU A 206 -49.18 6.84 24.25
CA GLU A 206 -50.59 6.44 24.47
C GLU A 206 -50.75 5.44 25.64
N PHE A 207 -49.68 4.71 25.99
CA PHE A 207 -49.73 3.70 27.05
C PHE A 207 -49.19 4.28 28.38
N SER A 208 -49.91 4.07 29.48
CA SER A 208 -49.42 4.46 30.81
C SER A 208 -48.21 3.64 31.24
N LYS A 209 -48.07 2.42 30.73
CA LYS A 209 -46.90 1.56 30.91
C LYS A 209 -46.75 0.57 29.76
N VAL A 210 -45.51 0.29 29.38
CA VAL A 210 -45.17 -0.80 28.44
C VAL A 210 -44.45 -1.90 29.20
N LYS A 211 -44.89 -3.15 29.00
CA LYS A 211 -44.32 -4.34 29.64
C LYS A 211 -43.68 -5.27 28.61
N LEU A 212 -42.42 -5.63 28.80
CA LEU A 212 -41.70 -6.62 27.99
C LEU A 212 -41.75 -7.99 28.65
N ILE A 213 -42.27 -9.00 27.95
CA ILE A 213 -42.36 -10.38 28.42
C ILE A 213 -41.29 -11.21 27.71
N GLU A 214 -40.35 -11.77 28.48
CA GLU A 214 -39.28 -12.64 27.98
C GLU A 214 -39.29 -13.98 28.72
N ARG A 215 -39.19 -15.07 27.95
CA ARG A 215 -39.22 -16.44 28.48
C ARG A 215 -37.91 -16.89 29.13
N ASN A 216 -36.80 -16.23 28.79
CA ASN A 216 -35.47 -16.50 29.33
C ASN A 216 -35.20 -15.69 30.60
N ARG A 217 -34.07 -15.98 31.26
CA ARG A 217 -33.64 -15.31 32.49
C ARG A 217 -33.04 -13.91 32.26
N TRP A 218 -32.80 -13.50 31.02
CA TRP A 218 -32.34 -12.16 30.61
C TRP A 218 -32.75 -11.90 29.15
N VAL A 219 -32.70 -10.63 28.74
CA VAL A 219 -32.95 -10.19 27.36
C VAL A 219 -31.71 -10.40 26.48
N LEU A 220 -31.87 -10.48 25.16
CA LEU A 220 -30.75 -10.68 24.21
C LEU A 220 -29.95 -11.97 24.45
N SER A 221 -30.61 -13.03 24.91
CA SER A 221 -29.96 -14.31 25.26
C SER A 221 -29.26 -15.02 24.10
N ARG A 222 -29.50 -14.59 22.85
CA ARG A 222 -28.79 -15.06 21.65
C ARG A 222 -27.51 -14.29 21.35
N GLN A 223 -27.28 -13.13 21.95
CA GLN A 223 -26.14 -12.26 21.72
C GLN A 223 -25.27 -12.07 22.98
N LEU A 224 -25.88 -12.16 24.16
CA LEU A 224 -25.26 -11.84 25.45
C LEU A 224 -25.35 -12.99 26.44
N ASP A 225 -24.35 -13.09 27.30
CA ASP A 225 -24.42 -13.93 28.49
C ASP A 225 -25.27 -13.31 29.61
N GLY A 226 -25.42 -14.03 30.73
CA GLY A 226 -26.29 -13.60 31.82
C GLY A 226 -25.85 -12.30 32.50
N ASP A 227 -24.54 -12.05 32.60
CA ASP A 227 -24.01 -10.84 33.24
C ASP A 227 -24.27 -9.60 32.37
N ALA A 228 -23.92 -9.68 31.09
CA ALA A 228 -24.19 -8.61 30.14
C ALA A 228 -25.70 -8.37 29.96
N GLY A 229 -26.49 -9.45 29.83
CA GLY A 229 -27.94 -9.38 29.71
C GLY A 229 -28.63 -8.79 30.95
N GLY A 230 -28.16 -9.14 32.15
CA GLY A 230 -28.65 -8.56 33.40
C GLY A 230 -28.43 -7.05 33.46
N MET A 231 -27.24 -6.59 33.05
CA MET A 231 -26.93 -5.16 32.96
C MET A 231 -27.84 -4.42 31.97
N VAL A 232 -28.16 -5.03 30.82
CA VAL A 232 -29.14 -4.46 29.88
C VAL A 232 -30.52 -4.37 30.54
N VAL A 233 -30.98 -5.38 31.28
CA VAL A 233 -32.26 -5.34 32.00
C VAL A 233 -32.32 -4.18 33.00
N GLU A 234 -31.26 -3.96 33.76
CA GLU A 234 -31.18 -2.83 34.70
C GLU A 234 -31.29 -1.48 33.99
N GLN A 235 -30.54 -1.30 32.89
CA GLN A 235 -30.57 -0.05 32.13
C GLN A 235 -31.93 0.21 31.48
N VAL A 236 -32.57 -0.80 30.85
CA VAL A 236 -33.89 -0.60 30.21
C VAL A 236 -34.99 -0.37 31.25
N ARG A 237 -34.90 -0.95 32.44
CA ARG A 237 -35.81 -0.66 33.56
C ARG A 237 -35.66 0.77 34.07
N ALA A 238 -34.43 1.26 34.18
CA ALA A 238 -34.16 2.65 34.54
C ALA A 238 -34.73 3.65 33.51
N LEU A 239 -34.88 3.22 32.25
CA LEU A 239 -35.50 3.98 31.17
C LEU A 239 -37.03 3.88 31.12
N GLY A 240 -37.66 3.17 32.07
CA GLY A 240 -39.11 3.09 32.23
C GLY A 240 -39.77 1.84 31.64
N LEU A 241 -39.01 0.93 31.02
CA LEU A 241 -39.55 -0.34 30.51
C LEU A 241 -39.70 -1.38 31.62
N ASP A 242 -40.90 -1.91 31.81
CA ASP A 242 -41.14 -2.97 32.79
C ASP A 242 -40.83 -4.34 32.19
N VAL A 243 -39.82 -5.04 32.71
CA VAL A 243 -39.33 -6.31 32.12
C VAL A 243 -39.72 -7.50 32.99
N LEU A 244 -40.55 -8.38 32.44
CA LEU A 244 -41.00 -9.65 33.01
C LEU A 244 -40.18 -10.80 32.42
N LEU A 245 -39.21 -11.30 33.18
CA LEU A 245 -38.32 -12.39 32.79
C LEU A 245 -38.90 -13.74 33.22
N SER A 246 -38.47 -14.80 32.54
CA SER A 246 -38.94 -16.18 32.78
C SER A 246 -40.47 -16.34 32.70
N LYS A 247 -41.15 -15.49 31.92
CA LYS A 247 -42.61 -15.53 31.72
C LYS A 247 -42.96 -15.96 30.30
N ARG A 248 -43.97 -16.81 30.16
CA ARG A 248 -44.50 -17.31 28.88
C ARG A 248 -46.01 -17.13 28.82
N VAL A 249 -46.49 -16.55 27.73
CA VAL A 249 -47.93 -16.34 27.50
C VAL A 249 -48.58 -17.68 27.16
N GLY A 250 -49.48 -18.16 28.03
CA GLY A 250 -50.24 -19.39 27.80
C GLY A 250 -51.56 -19.13 27.07
N LYS A 251 -52.23 -18.01 27.34
CA LYS A 251 -53.48 -17.58 26.70
C LYS A 251 -53.58 -16.05 26.66
N ILE A 252 -54.20 -15.52 25.59
CA ILE A 252 -54.62 -14.12 25.51
C ILE A 252 -56.08 -14.03 25.97
N ASN A 253 -56.35 -13.17 26.95
CA ASN A 253 -57.69 -12.92 27.47
C ASN A 253 -58.37 -11.86 26.60
N VAL A 254 -59.61 -12.13 26.23
CA VAL A 254 -60.40 -11.27 25.33
C VAL A 254 -61.77 -10.98 25.92
N ASP A 255 -62.36 -9.86 25.53
CA ASP A 255 -63.76 -9.55 25.78
C ASP A 255 -64.69 -10.21 24.74
N ASP A 256 -66.01 -10.00 24.89
CA ASP A 256 -67.04 -10.53 23.99
C ASP A 256 -66.91 -10.01 22.54
N SER A 257 -66.17 -8.91 22.32
CA SER A 257 -65.89 -8.33 20.99
C SER A 257 -64.62 -8.88 20.34
N ASN A 258 -63.99 -9.88 20.98
CA ASN A 258 -62.68 -10.42 20.65
C ASN A 258 -61.55 -9.37 20.73
N SER A 259 -61.63 -8.42 21.66
CA SER A 259 -60.57 -7.43 21.93
C SER A 259 -59.75 -7.83 23.14
N VAL A 260 -58.44 -7.58 23.10
CA VAL A 260 -57.51 -7.95 24.18
C VAL A 260 -57.84 -7.22 25.48
N THR A 261 -57.95 -7.97 26.58
CA THR A 261 -58.13 -7.46 27.96
C THR A 261 -56.97 -7.84 28.89
N GLY A 262 -56.19 -8.87 28.53
CA GLY A 262 -55.00 -9.25 29.27
C GLY A 262 -54.35 -10.52 28.74
N VAL A 263 -53.41 -11.07 29.50
CA VAL A 263 -52.78 -12.38 29.25
C VAL A 263 -52.78 -13.23 30.51
N THR A 264 -52.89 -14.54 30.32
CA THR A 264 -52.63 -15.55 31.35
C THR A 264 -51.33 -16.27 31.00
N PHE A 265 -50.39 -16.27 31.92
CA PHE A 265 -49.10 -16.95 31.75
C PHE A 265 -49.24 -18.47 31.95
N GLU A 266 -48.25 -19.23 31.47
CA GLU A 266 -48.23 -20.70 31.64
C GLU A 266 -48.17 -21.14 33.12
N ASP A 267 -47.70 -20.27 34.02
CA ASP A 267 -47.67 -20.52 35.47
C ASP A 267 -48.97 -20.11 36.20
N GLY A 268 -49.98 -19.65 35.45
CA GLY A 268 -51.31 -19.30 35.97
C GLY A 268 -51.46 -17.85 36.43
N GLU A 269 -50.37 -17.07 36.53
CA GLU A 269 -50.44 -15.64 36.83
C GLU A 269 -51.12 -14.88 35.67
N GLN A 270 -51.84 -13.80 35.99
CA GLN A 270 -52.55 -12.98 35.01
C GLN A 270 -52.01 -11.55 34.99
N MET A 271 -52.06 -10.91 33.82
CA MET A 271 -51.64 -9.54 33.62
C MET A 271 -52.60 -8.81 32.68
N ASP A 272 -53.14 -7.68 33.15
CA ASP A 272 -53.97 -6.81 32.33
C ASP A 272 -53.12 -6.07 31.29
N CYS A 273 -53.61 -6.07 30.04
CA CYS A 273 -53.08 -5.28 28.93
C CYS A 273 -54.14 -5.20 27.83
N THR A 274 -54.13 -4.13 27.05
CA THR A 274 -55.13 -3.87 25.99
C THR A 274 -54.53 -4.00 24.59
N CYS A 275 -53.20 -4.08 24.49
CA CYS A 275 -52.45 -4.16 23.25
C CYS A 275 -51.23 -5.06 23.45
N ILE A 276 -51.01 -6.01 22.54
CA ILE A 276 -49.90 -6.96 22.56
C ILE A 276 -49.17 -6.91 21.22
N CYS A 277 -47.86 -6.67 21.23
CA CYS A 277 -47.01 -6.80 20.06
C CYS A 277 -46.11 -8.04 20.18
N PHE A 278 -46.24 -9.00 19.25
CA PHE A 278 -45.38 -10.19 19.20
C PHE A 278 -44.11 -9.93 18.39
N ALA A 279 -42.97 -10.13 19.04
CA ALA A 279 -41.63 -10.04 18.47
C ALA A 279 -40.81 -11.30 18.76
N ILE A 280 -41.42 -12.47 18.52
CA ILE A 280 -40.88 -13.79 18.91
C ILE A 280 -40.01 -14.46 17.84
N GLY A 281 -39.73 -13.76 16.74
CA GLY A 281 -38.87 -14.23 15.65
C GLY A 281 -39.48 -14.00 14.27
N ILE A 282 -38.71 -14.39 13.25
CA ILE A 282 -39.10 -14.32 11.83
C ILE A 282 -39.00 -15.70 11.18
N LYS A 283 -39.74 -15.90 10.09
CA LYS A 283 -39.72 -17.11 9.26
C LYS A 283 -39.47 -16.74 7.81
N ALA A 284 -38.47 -17.36 7.17
CA ALA A 284 -38.15 -17.15 5.77
C ALA A 284 -39.38 -17.37 4.86
N ARG A 285 -39.57 -16.49 3.88
CA ARG A 285 -40.65 -16.57 2.89
C ARG A 285 -40.25 -17.45 1.71
N ASP A 286 -40.42 -18.76 1.91
CA ASP A 286 -40.10 -19.80 0.93
C ASP A 286 -41.34 -20.39 0.22
N GLU A 287 -42.54 -19.86 0.50
CA GLU A 287 -43.81 -20.37 -0.01
C GLU A 287 -43.88 -20.37 -1.55
N LEU A 288 -43.37 -19.31 -2.19
CA LEU A 288 -43.34 -19.17 -3.64
C LEU A 288 -42.41 -20.22 -4.28
N ALA A 289 -41.24 -20.41 -3.67
CA ALA A 289 -40.24 -21.38 -4.14
C ALA A 289 -40.74 -22.82 -3.95
N ARG A 290 -41.39 -23.12 -2.82
CA ARG A 290 -42.01 -24.44 -2.58
C ARG A 290 -43.10 -24.76 -3.60
N ALA A 291 -43.98 -23.80 -3.89
CA ALA A 291 -45.03 -23.98 -4.89
C ALA A 291 -44.47 -24.20 -6.30
N ALA A 292 -43.31 -23.61 -6.61
CA ALA A 292 -42.60 -23.76 -7.88
C ALA A 292 -41.68 -24.99 -7.95
N GLY A 293 -41.67 -25.86 -6.92
CA GLY A 293 -40.83 -27.06 -6.89
C GLY A 293 -39.33 -26.80 -6.63
N ILE A 294 -38.95 -25.59 -6.21
CA ILE A 294 -37.58 -25.23 -5.84
C ILE A 294 -37.27 -25.78 -4.45
N LYS A 295 -36.09 -26.41 -4.28
CA LYS A 295 -35.70 -27.05 -3.02
C LYS A 295 -35.61 -26.04 -1.87
N CYS A 296 -36.36 -26.30 -0.80
CA CYS A 296 -36.38 -25.49 0.42
C CYS A 296 -36.00 -26.35 1.64
N ALA A 297 -35.44 -25.74 2.68
CA ALA A 297 -35.03 -26.43 3.90
C ALA A 297 -36.25 -26.75 4.79
N ASP A 298 -36.30 -27.95 5.36
CA ASP A 298 -37.42 -28.35 6.24
C ASP A 298 -37.30 -27.71 7.63
N ARG A 299 -36.08 -27.68 8.18
CA ARG A 299 -35.80 -27.12 9.50
C ARG A 299 -35.30 -25.69 9.36
N GLY A 300 -36.00 -24.73 9.96
CA GLY A 300 -35.69 -23.29 9.87
C GLY A 300 -36.30 -22.58 8.67
N GLY A 301 -36.66 -23.33 7.61
CA GLY A 301 -37.21 -22.77 6.37
C GLY A 301 -36.14 -22.14 5.46
N GLY A 302 -36.59 -21.58 4.35
CA GLY A 302 -35.76 -20.88 3.37
C GLY A 302 -35.41 -21.72 2.14
N ILE A 303 -35.08 -21.03 1.06
CA ILE A 303 -34.73 -21.55 -0.26
C ILE A 303 -33.28 -22.04 -0.21
N VAL A 304 -33.03 -23.31 -0.50
CA VAL A 304 -31.67 -23.86 -0.42
C VAL A 304 -30.81 -23.28 -1.54
N VAL A 305 -29.66 -22.68 -1.17
CA VAL A 305 -28.71 -22.10 -2.12
C VAL A 305 -27.30 -22.67 -1.98
N ASN A 306 -26.59 -22.75 -3.11
CA ASN A 306 -25.17 -23.11 -3.17
C ASN A 306 -24.26 -21.93 -2.80
N ASN A 307 -22.94 -22.16 -2.78
CA ASN A 307 -21.95 -21.11 -2.50
C ASN A 307 -21.95 -19.97 -3.52
N ASP A 308 -22.39 -20.22 -4.76
CA ASP A 308 -22.57 -19.20 -5.80
C ASP A 308 -23.97 -18.57 -5.78
N LEU A 309 -24.80 -18.91 -4.78
CA LEU A 309 -26.17 -18.47 -4.55
C LEU A 309 -27.21 -19.03 -5.53
N SER A 310 -26.83 -20.01 -6.36
CA SER A 310 -27.76 -20.73 -7.23
C SER A 310 -28.73 -21.61 -6.42
N THR A 311 -29.99 -21.69 -6.87
CA THR A 311 -30.99 -22.62 -6.30
C THR A 311 -30.91 -23.99 -6.98
N SER A 312 -31.83 -24.90 -6.64
CA SER A 312 -31.97 -26.19 -7.33
C SER A 312 -32.44 -26.09 -8.79
N THR A 313 -32.87 -24.89 -9.23
CA THR A 313 -33.43 -24.65 -10.56
C THR A 313 -32.50 -23.72 -11.34
N PRO A 314 -32.13 -24.05 -12.59
CA PRO A 314 -31.26 -23.19 -13.41
C PRO A 314 -31.81 -21.77 -13.57
N ASP A 315 -30.91 -20.80 -13.63
CA ASP A 315 -31.20 -19.37 -13.80
C ASP A 315 -32.07 -18.72 -12.70
N ILE A 316 -32.35 -19.45 -11.60
CA ILE A 316 -33.04 -18.94 -10.42
C ILE A 316 -32.07 -18.90 -9.23
N TYR A 317 -31.96 -17.73 -8.61
CA TYR A 317 -31.10 -17.44 -7.47
C TYR A 317 -31.95 -16.97 -6.28
N ALA A 318 -31.43 -17.10 -5.06
CA ALA A 318 -32.06 -16.53 -3.88
C ALA A 318 -31.04 -15.84 -2.98
N ILE A 319 -31.43 -14.68 -2.44
CA ILE A 319 -30.57 -13.85 -1.58
C ILE A 319 -31.36 -13.27 -0.39
N GLY A 320 -30.63 -12.91 0.67
CA GLY A 320 -31.23 -12.31 1.87
C GLY A 320 -31.89 -13.34 2.78
N GLU A 321 -32.90 -12.90 3.57
CA GLU A 321 -33.50 -13.74 4.61
C GLU A 321 -34.29 -14.94 4.09
N CYS A 322 -34.70 -14.92 2.81
CA CYS A 322 -35.37 -16.06 2.19
C CYS A 322 -34.41 -17.18 1.80
N ALA A 323 -33.11 -16.91 1.72
CA ALA A 323 -32.09 -17.87 1.33
C ALA A 323 -31.55 -18.67 2.52
N SER A 324 -31.43 -19.98 2.34
CA SER A 324 -30.91 -20.95 3.29
C SER A 324 -29.57 -21.49 2.77
N TRP A 325 -28.47 -20.97 3.31
CA TRP A 325 -27.11 -21.42 2.98
C TRP A 325 -26.62 -22.38 4.06
N GLU A 326 -26.16 -23.57 3.66
CA GLU A 326 -25.80 -24.66 4.60
C GLU A 326 -26.92 -24.98 5.62
N SER A 327 -28.17 -24.93 5.19
CA SER A 327 -29.38 -25.12 6.03
C SER A 327 -29.55 -24.06 7.14
N GLN A 328 -29.00 -22.86 6.95
CA GLN A 328 -29.12 -21.74 7.88
C GLN A 328 -29.65 -20.48 7.20
N THR A 329 -30.57 -19.81 7.90
CA THR A 329 -31.01 -18.44 7.60
C THR A 329 -30.49 -17.51 8.69
N PHE A 330 -29.84 -16.41 8.33
CA PHE A 330 -29.14 -15.57 9.31
C PHE A 330 -30.02 -14.53 10.00
N GLY A 331 -31.10 -14.07 9.35
CA GLY A 331 -32.01 -13.05 9.91
C GLY A 331 -31.31 -11.71 10.20
N LEU A 332 -30.26 -11.40 9.44
CA LEU A 332 -29.46 -10.18 9.54
C LEU A 332 -29.29 -9.57 8.14
N ILE A 333 -29.24 -8.24 8.09
CA ILE A 333 -29.08 -7.49 6.84
C ILE A 333 -27.68 -7.67 6.23
N ALA A 334 -26.63 -7.65 7.05
CA ALA A 334 -25.24 -7.70 6.57
C ALA A 334 -24.92 -8.97 5.74
N PRO A 335 -25.28 -10.20 6.19
CA PRO A 335 -25.18 -11.39 5.34
C PRO A 335 -25.97 -11.28 4.04
N GLY A 336 -27.16 -10.67 4.06
CA GLY A 336 -27.97 -10.46 2.86
C GLY A 336 -27.32 -9.52 1.85
N VAL A 337 -26.72 -8.43 2.31
CA VAL A 337 -25.95 -7.49 1.46
C VAL A 337 -24.69 -8.16 0.89
N GLU A 338 -24.03 -9.03 1.67
CA GLU A 338 -22.91 -9.85 1.17
C GLU A 338 -23.37 -10.82 0.08
N MET A 339 -24.52 -11.48 0.25
CA MET A 339 -25.12 -12.31 -0.80
C MET A 339 -25.41 -11.49 -2.07
N ALA A 340 -25.96 -10.29 -1.92
CA ALA A 340 -26.21 -9.38 -3.04
C ALA A 340 -24.92 -9.01 -3.80
N ASP A 341 -23.83 -8.71 -3.09
CA ASP A 341 -22.51 -8.42 -3.70
C ASP A 341 -21.92 -9.63 -4.44
N VAL A 342 -21.98 -10.82 -3.84
CA VAL A 342 -21.51 -12.06 -4.47
C VAL A 342 -22.28 -12.35 -5.76
N LEU A 343 -23.61 -12.28 -5.72
CA LEU A 343 -24.43 -12.56 -6.90
C LEU A 343 -24.24 -11.52 -8.00
N ALA A 344 -24.28 -10.22 -7.65
CA ALA A 344 -24.08 -9.14 -8.62
C ALA A 344 -22.72 -9.23 -9.33
N PHE A 345 -21.67 -9.54 -8.57
CA PHE A 345 -20.34 -9.78 -9.13
C PHE A 345 -20.31 -11.01 -10.04
N ASN A 346 -20.92 -12.13 -9.62
CA ASN A 346 -20.91 -13.36 -10.40
C ASN A 346 -21.67 -13.22 -11.73
N LEU A 347 -22.76 -12.44 -11.76
CA LEU A 347 -23.50 -12.20 -12.99
C LEU A 347 -22.73 -11.30 -13.97
N THR A 348 -21.95 -10.34 -13.48
CA THR A 348 -21.30 -9.33 -14.33
C THR A 348 -19.81 -9.59 -14.57
N GLN A 349 -19.02 -9.75 -13.50
CA GLN A 349 -17.56 -9.74 -13.54
C GLN A 349 -16.92 -11.13 -13.74
N ALA A 350 -17.63 -12.23 -13.42
CA ALA A 350 -17.06 -13.59 -13.50
C ALA A 350 -16.67 -14.05 -14.92
N LYS A 351 -17.01 -13.29 -15.97
CA LYS A 351 -16.49 -13.55 -17.33
C LYS A 351 -14.98 -13.30 -17.45
N SER A 352 -14.43 -12.41 -16.60
CA SER A 352 -13.02 -12.01 -16.60
C SER A 352 -12.31 -12.34 -15.28
N HIS A 353 -13.04 -12.87 -14.30
CA HIS A 353 -12.57 -13.16 -12.95
C HIS A 353 -13.05 -14.54 -12.48
N ALA A 354 -12.43 -15.08 -11.43
CA ALA A 354 -12.98 -16.28 -10.78
C ALA A 354 -14.33 -15.96 -10.10
N TYR A 355 -15.23 -16.94 -10.08
CA TYR A 355 -16.49 -16.85 -9.33
C TYR A 355 -16.22 -16.58 -7.85
N ARG A 356 -16.97 -15.63 -7.27
CA ARG A 356 -17.03 -15.44 -5.83
C ARG A 356 -17.91 -16.51 -5.20
N GLN A 357 -17.50 -16.95 -4.02
CA GLN A 357 -18.26 -17.86 -3.18
C GLN A 357 -18.71 -17.12 -1.93
N PHE A 358 -19.99 -17.23 -1.62
CA PHE A 358 -20.52 -16.86 -0.32
C PHE A 358 -19.90 -17.77 0.73
N LYS A 359 -19.33 -17.16 1.75
CA LYS A 359 -18.66 -17.82 2.87
C LYS A 359 -19.50 -17.60 4.11
N ARG A 360 -19.15 -18.30 5.19
CA ARG A 360 -19.82 -18.11 6.46
C ARG A 360 -19.76 -16.62 6.87
N PRO A 361 -20.91 -15.96 7.02
CA PRO A 361 -20.93 -14.52 7.20
C PRO A 361 -20.57 -14.15 8.64
N ASP A 362 -20.16 -12.91 8.81
CA ASP A 362 -19.93 -12.34 10.14
C ASP A 362 -21.24 -12.03 10.84
N LEU A 363 -21.45 -12.66 11.99
CA LEU A 363 -22.64 -12.48 12.82
C LEU A 363 -22.43 -11.39 13.89
N SER A 364 -21.29 -10.72 13.87
CA SER A 364 -21.02 -9.59 14.76
C SER A 364 -22.10 -8.53 14.60
N THR A 365 -22.62 -8.06 15.72
CA THR A 365 -23.75 -7.13 15.77
C THR A 365 -23.47 -6.03 16.78
N LYS A 366 -23.61 -4.77 16.37
CA LYS A 366 -23.56 -3.58 17.24
C LYS A 366 -24.87 -2.81 17.11
N LEU A 367 -25.49 -2.49 18.24
CA LEU A 367 -26.82 -1.92 18.31
C LEU A 367 -26.92 -0.89 19.42
N LYS A 368 -27.90 0.00 19.29
CA LYS A 368 -28.28 0.96 20.32
C LYS A 368 -29.76 0.74 20.62
N LEU A 369 -30.04 -0.03 21.67
CA LEU A 369 -31.39 -0.44 22.06
C LEU A 369 -31.84 0.45 23.22
N LEU A 370 -32.92 1.22 23.06
CA LEU A 370 -33.44 2.10 24.12
C LEU A 370 -32.45 3.15 24.67
N GLY A 371 -31.32 3.39 24.00
CA GLY A 371 -30.23 4.23 24.50
C GLY A 371 -29.05 3.45 25.13
N VAL A 372 -29.19 2.13 25.28
CA VAL A 372 -28.14 1.21 25.71
C VAL A 372 -27.32 0.75 24.51
N GLU A 373 -26.01 0.99 24.53
CA GLU A 373 -25.10 0.46 23.52
C GLU A 373 -24.74 -0.99 23.84
N VAL A 374 -24.95 -1.87 22.86
CA VAL A 374 -24.68 -3.32 22.98
C VAL A 374 -23.92 -3.77 21.74
N ALA A 375 -22.86 -4.54 21.93
CA ALA A 375 -22.16 -5.19 20.84
C ALA A 375 -21.75 -6.62 21.17
N SER A 376 -21.80 -7.49 20.17
CA SER A 376 -21.25 -8.85 20.19
C SER A 376 -20.45 -9.06 18.91
N PHE A 377 -19.29 -9.70 18.99
CA PHE A 377 -18.41 -9.88 17.83
C PHE A 377 -17.66 -11.21 17.86
N GLY A 378 -17.32 -11.74 16.69
CA GLY A 378 -16.60 -13.00 16.56
C GLY A 378 -17.35 -14.20 17.15
N ASP A 379 -16.61 -15.17 17.70
CA ASP A 379 -17.17 -16.30 18.43
C ASP A 379 -17.49 -15.89 19.88
N PHE A 380 -18.44 -14.98 20.08
CA PHE A 380 -18.79 -14.38 21.39
C PHE A 380 -19.32 -15.36 22.45
N PHE A 381 -19.59 -16.63 22.08
CA PHE A 381 -19.90 -17.73 22.99
C PHE A 381 -18.88 -18.87 22.90
N ALA A 382 -17.64 -18.63 22.47
CA ALA A 382 -16.62 -19.68 22.37
C ALA A 382 -16.32 -20.39 23.71
N ASP A 383 -16.60 -19.74 24.83
CA ASP A 383 -16.48 -20.28 26.19
C ASP A 383 -17.65 -21.20 26.59
N ARG A 384 -18.78 -21.13 25.88
CA ARG A 384 -19.94 -22.01 26.06
C ARG A 384 -20.02 -23.08 24.99
N ASP A 385 -19.92 -22.69 23.72
CA ASP A 385 -20.19 -23.53 22.56
C ASP A 385 -18.90 -24.10 21.93
N GLY A 386 -17.74 -23.66 22.43
CA GLY A 386 -16.44 -23.92 21.83
C GLY A 386 -16.11 -22.95 20.68
N PRO A 387 -14.82 -22.69 20.41
CA PRO A 387 -14.41 -21.87 19.27
C PRO A 387 -14.73 -22.59 17.97
N GLN A 388 -15.37 -21.91 17.03
CA GLN A 388 -15.73 -22.49 15.74
C GLN A 388 -14.50 -22.63 14.85
N MET A 389 -13.53 -21.72 15.02
CA MET A 389 -12.25 -21.70 14.31
C MET A 389 -11.11 -21.36 15.26
N LEU A 390 -10.03 -22.14 15.19
CA LEU A 390 -8.77 -21.84 15.88
C LEU A 390 -7.66 -21.56 14.85
N PRO A 391 -6.76 -20.58 15.10
CA PRO A 391 -5.59 -20.39 14.25
C PRO A 391 -4.77 -21.68 14.16
N ALA A 392 -4.31 -22.03 12.95
CA ALA A 392 -3.51 -23.23 12.74
C ALA A 392 -2.27 -23.23 13.65
N ARG A 393 -2.16 -24.22 14.55
CA ARG A 393 -0.96 -24.38 15.39
C ARG A 393 0.26 -24.56 14.48
N ARG A 394 1.18 -23.58 14.48
CA ARG A 394 2.53 -23.76 13.90
C ARG A 394 3.24 -24.86 14.69
N GLY A 395 3.36 -26.03 14.08
CA GLY A 395 4.30 -27.12 14.39
C GLY A 395 4.70 -27.31 15.86
N ALA A 396 3.92 -28.07 16.62
CA ALA A 396 4.49 -28.98 17.61
C ALA A 396 4.62 -30.33 16.92
N GLY A 397 5.85 -30.83 16.75
CA GLY A 397 6.12 -32.09 16.07
C GLY A 397 5.31 -33.23 16.69
N LYS A 398 4.74 -34.08 15.84
CA LYS A 398 4.29 -35.42 16.24
C LYS A 398 5.45 -36.10 16.96
N LYS A 399 5.32 -36.31 18.27
CA LYS A 399 5.99 -37.41 18.97
C LYS A 399 4.97 -38.53 19.09
N GLU A 400 5.13 -39.54 18.26
CA GLU A 400 4.52 -40.85 18.46
C GLU A 400 5.16 -41.54 19.66
N GLY A 401 4.30 -42.19 20.46
CA GLY A 401 4.66 -43.33 21.31
C GLY A 401 5.26 -43.00 22.68
N THR A 402 4.41 -43.01 23.71
CA THR A 402 4.65 -43.86 24.90
C THR A 402 3.32 -44.12 25.62
N THR A 403 3.10 -45.41 25.81
CA THR A 403 2.08 -46.16 26.56
C THR A 403 1.56 -45.56 27.86
N ASP A 404 0.25 -45.78 28.05
CA ASP A 404 -0.46 -46.05 29.31
C ASP A 404 0.38 -46.06 30.59
N GLN A 405 0.10 -45.11 31.48
CA GLN A 405 -0.32 -45.43 32.85
C GLN A 405 -0.69 -44.16 33.63
N LYS A 406 -1.89 -44.24 34.25
CA LYS A 406 -2.33 -43.49 35.43
C LYS A 406 -2.49 -41.98 35.28
N ASP A 407 -3.75 -41.58 35.06
CA ASP A 407 -4.34 -40.60 35.99
C ASP A 407 -5.83 -40.92 36.21
N GLN A 408 -6.08 -41.94 37.03
CA GLN A 408 -7.41 -42.33 37.51
C GLN A 408 -7.97 -41.36 38.57
N VAL A 409 -7.48 -40.12 38.65
CA VAL A 409 -7.90 -39.13 39.67
C VAL A 409 -8.80 -38.02 39.10
N LYS A 410 -9.05 -37.97 37.78
CA LYS A 410 -9.92 -36.95 37.14
C LYS A 410 -11.32 -37.42 36.72
N LYS A 411 -11.78 -38.57 37.20
CA LYS A 411 -13.14 -39.10 36.93
C LYS A 411 -14.15 -38.90 38.08
N LEU A 412 -13.93 -37.92 38.96
CA LEU A 412 -14.80 -37.68 40.13
C LEU A 412 -15.46 -36.30 40.20
N THR A 413 -15.39 -35.49 39.14
CA THR A 413 -16.19 -34.26 39.02
C THR A 413 -16.66 -34.08 37.58
N GLU A 414 -17.90 -34.52 37.31
CA GLU A 414 -18.49 -34.51 35.98
C GLU A 414 -18.86 -33.08 35.53
N GLY A 415 -18.17 -32.64 34.48
CA GLY A 415 -18.56 -31.55 33.59
C GLY A 415 -17.84 -31.74 32.25
N PRO A 416 -18.42 -31.30 31.11
CA PRO A 416 -17.71 -31.34 29.83
C PRO A 416 -16.34 -30.65 29.97
N ALA A 417 -15.32 -31.17 29.29
CA ALA A 417 -14.00 -30.57 29.31
C ALA A 417 -14.12 -29.09 28.92
N PRO A 418 -13.55 -28.15 29.70
CA PRO A 418 -13.71 -26.73 29.43
C PRO A 418 -13.20 -26.41 28.02
N PRO A 419 -13.94 -25.64 27.22
CA PRO A 419 -13.52 -25.29 25.87
C PRO A 419 -12.15 -24.61 25.90
N PRO A 420 -11.30 -24.79 24.87
CA PRO A 420 -9.89 -24.35 24.86
C PRO A 420 -9.76 -22.84 24.63
N VAL A 421 -10.40 -22.05 25.47
CA VAL A 421 -10.44 -20.58 25.42
C VAL A 421 -10.27 -20.02 26.83
N LYS A 422 -9.86 -18.75 26.91
CA LYS A 422 -9.81 -17.99 28.16
C LYS A 422 -10.63 -16.73 28.02
N ALA A 423 -11.60 -16.54 28.93
CA ALA A 423 -12.38 -15.33 29.01
C ALA A 423 -11.68 -14.31 29.93
N LEU A 424 -11.66 -13.05 29.51
CA LEU A 424 -11.27 -11.92 30.34
C LEU A 424 -12.42 -10.92 30.38
N THR A 425 -12.85 -10.56 31.59
CA THR A 425 -14.01 -9.71 31.81
C THR A 425 -13.58 -8.44 32.56
N TYR A 426 -13.98 -7.29 32.04
CA TYR A 426 -13.94 -5.99 32.68
C TYR A 426 -15.38 -5.54 32.95
N LYS A 427 -15.70 -5.29 34.22
CA LYS A 427 -17.03 -4.85 34.66
C LYS A 427 -16.88 -3.62 35.55
N ASP A 428 -17.42 -2.50 35.08
CA ASP A 428 -17.52 -1.24 35.82
C ASP A 428 -19.01 -0.94 36.09
N PRO A 429 -19.50 -1.23 37.30
CA PRO A 429 -20.90 -0.99 37.66
C PRO A 429 -21.24 0.50 37.82
N PHE A 430 -20.25 1.38 38.02
CA PHE A 430 -20.49 2.82 38.21
C PHE A 430 -20.75 3.52 36.88
N ASN A 431 -19.97 3.16 35.86
CA ASN A 431 -20.14 3.68 34.50
C ASN A 431 -21.04 2.81 33.62
N GLN A 432 -21.61 1.73 34.15
CA GLN A 432 -22.46 0.78 33.43
C GLN A 432 -21.77 0.19 32.19
N VAL A 433 -20.47 -0.12 32.33
CA VAL A 433 -19.63 -0.69 31.27
C VAL A 433 -19.34 -2.15 31.56
N TYR A 434 -19.54 -3.00 30.55
CA TYR A 434 -19.15 -4.41 30.59
C TYR A 434 -18.39 -4.77 29.30
N LYS A 435 -17.24 -5.41 29.42
CA LYS A 435 -16.48 -5.97 28.30
C LYS A 435 -16.06 -7.38 28.66
N LYS A 436 -16.44 -8.37 27.85
CA LYS A 436 -15.95 -9.76 27.97
C LYS A 436 -15.35 -10.20 26.66
N TYR A 437 -14.05 -10.46 26.67
CA TYR A 437 -13.28 -10.89 25.50
C TYR A 437 -12.80 -12.32 25.67
N LEU A 438 -12.89 -13.09 24.60
CA LEU A 438 -12.52 -14.50 24.55
C LEU A 438 -11.24 -14.67 23.75
N PHE A 439 -10.24 -15.29 24.35
CA PHE A 439 -8.91 -15.47 23.78
C PHE A 439 -8.56 -16.95 23.62
N THR A 440 -7.60 -17.24 22.74
CA THR A 440 -6.92 -18.53 22.72
C THR A 440 -6.24 -18.83 24.06
N THR A 441 -5.99 -20.09 24.39
CA THR A 441 -5.40 -20.49 25.69
C THR A 441 -4.05 -19.84 26.00
N ASP A 442 -3.29 -19.47 24.96
CA ASP A 442 -1.99 -18.78 25.04
C ASP A 442 -2.11 -17.25 25.11
N GLY A 443 -3.34 -16.71 25.06
CA GLY A 443 -3.61 -15.28 25.09
C GLY A 443 -3.16 -14.52 23.84
N LYS A 444 -2.80 -15.21 22.74
CA LYS A 444 -2.25 -14.56 21.54
C LYS A 444 -3.30 -14.05 20.57
N TYR A 445 -4.48 -14.66 20.51
CA TYR A 445 -5.51 -14.29 19.56
C TYR A 445 -6.83 -14.03 20.25
N LEU A 446 -7.50 -12.97 19.82
CA LEU A 446 -8.89 -12.67 20.18
C LEU A 446 -9.81 -13.48 19.26
N LEU A 447 -10.73 -14.24 19.85
CA LEU A 447 -11.69 -15.10 19.17
C LEU A 447 -13.07 -14.44 19.04
N GLY A 448 -13.42 -13.58 19.98
CA GLY A 448 -14.71 -12.91 20.02
C GLY A 448 -14.92 -12.20 21.35
N GLY A 449 -16.10 -11.62 21.52
CA GLY A 449 -16.46 -10.98 22.77
C GLY A 449 -17.77 -10.20 22.71
N MET A 450 -18.14 -9.63 23.85
CA MET A 450 -19.34 -8.81 24.01
C MET A 450 -19.04 -7.56 24.85
N MET A 451 -19.78 -6.47 24.56
CA MET A 451 -19.58 -5.14 25.12
C MET A 451 -20.93 -4.49 25.43
N ILE A 452 -21.04 -3.84 26.59
CA ILE A 452 -22.20 -3.02 27.01
C ILE A 452 -21.70 -1.65 27.47
N GLY A 453 -22.41 -0.60 27.11
CA GLY A 453 -22.12 0.79 27.51
C GLY A 453 -21.03 1.44 26.66
N ASP A 454 -19.79 0.95 26.73
CA ASP A 454 -18.69 1.41 25.88
C ASP A 454 -18.42 0.42 24.74
N THR A 455 -18.94 0.72 23.55
CA THR A 455 -18.80 -0.12 22.35
C THR A 455 -17.88 0.50 21.29
N LYS A 456 -17.05 1.49 21.66
CA LYS A 456 -16.20 2.24 20.70
C LYS A 456 -15.17 1.34 20.01
N ASP A 457 -14.62 0.37 20.74
CA ASP A 457 -13.61 -0.54 20.20
C ASP A 457 -14.16 -1.55 19.18
N TYR A 458 -15.48 -1.73 19.10
CA TYR A 458 -16.12 -2.74 18.23
C TYR A 458 -15.58 -2.73 16.79
N VAL A 459 -15.45 -1.54 16.19
CA VAL A 459 -14.97 -1.36 14.81
C VAL A 459 -13.53 -1.84 14.62
N LYS A 460 -12.71 -1.75 15.68
CA LYS A 460 -11.32 -2.25 15.70
C LYS A 460 -11.26 -3.76 15.95
N LEU A 461 -12.15 -4.29 16.79
CA LEU A 461 -12.11 -5.69 17.24
C LEU A 461 -12.63 -6.66 16.19
N VAL A 462 -13.68 -6.31 15.44
CA VAL A 462 -14.25 -7.19 14.40
C VAL A 462 -13.20 -7.59 13.35
N PRO A 463 -12.44 -6.65 12.72
CA PRO A 463 -11.37 -7.01 11.80
C PRO A 463 -10.24 -7.80 12.46
N MET A 464 -9.95 -7.54 13.74
CA MET A 464 -8.89 -8.23 14.48
C MET A 464 -9.19 -9.72 14.63
N VAL A 465 -10.44 -10.06 14.96
CA VAL A 465 -10.92 -11.45 15.02
C VAL A 465 -10.94 -12.08 13.62
N LYS A 466 -11.55 -11.41 12.63
CA LYS A 466 -11.64 -11.92 11.24
C LYS A 466 -10.27 -12.27 10.66
N ASN A 467 -9.29 -11.41 10.88
CA ASN A 467 -7.94 -11.58 10.34
C ASN A 467 -7.04 -12.46 11.22
N GLN A 468 -7.54 -12.97 12.35
CA GLN A 468 -6.76 -13.69 13.35
C GLN A 468 -5.45 -12.94 13.67
N LYS A 469 -5.53 -11.63 13.90
CA LYS A 469 -4.34 -10.82 14.20
C LYS A 469 -3.86 -11.15 15.61
N ALA A 470 -2.57 -11.50 15.74
CA ALA A 470 -1.95 -11.72 17.03
C ALA A 470 -1.91 -10.42 17.85
N LEU A 471 -2.17 -10.53 19.15
CA LEU A 471 -2.06 -9.45 20.12
C LEU A 471 -0.59 -9.05 20.28
N GLU A 472 -0.32 -7.75 20.22
CA GLU A 472 1.01 -7.15 20.46
C GLU A 472 1.28 -6.93 21.96
N VAL A 473 0.21 -6.89 22.75
CA VAL A 473 0.20 -6.65 24.20
C VAL A 473 -0.52 -7.81 24.92
N SER A 474 -0.38 -7.90 26.24
CA SER A 474 -1.11 -8.90 27.01
C SER A 474 -2.63 -8.69 26.91
N PRO A 475 -3.47 -9.75 27.04
CA PRO A 475 -4.93 -9.61 27.05
C PRO A 475 -5.47 -8.57 28.05
N SER A 476 -4.80 -8.41 29.20
CA SER A 476 -5.12 -7.42 30.23
C SER A 476 -4.83 -5.98 29.78
N GLU A 477 -3.66 -5.72 29.19
CA GLU A 477 -3.36 -4.40 28.62
C GLU A 477 -4.28 -4.10 27.43
N PHE A 478 -4.68 -5.13 26.69
CA PHE A 478 -5.56 -4.99 25.54
C PHE A 478 -6.99 -4.57 25.93
N ILE A 479 -7.57 -5.16 26.98
CA ILE A 479 -8.95 -4.85 27.41
C ILE A 479 -9.06 -3.49 28.13
N ILE A 480 -8.01 -3.06 28.82
CA ILE A 480 -7.98 -1.81 29.62
C ILE A 480 -7.46 -0.62 28.78
N GLY A 481 -6.59 -0.87 27.80
CA GLY A 481 -5.90 0.15 27.00
C GLY A 481 -4.50 0.46 27.54
N ALA A 482 -3.54 0.68 26.64
CA ALA A 482 -2.18 1.09 27.01
C ALA A 482 -2.12 2.59 27.32
N SER A 483 -1.43 2.99 28.38
CA SER A 483 -1.03 4.38 28.60
C SER A 483 -0.01 4.77 27.52
N LYS A 484 -0.45 5.42 26.44
CA LYS A 484 0.46 5.91 25.39
C LYS A 484 0.91 7.34 25.70
N GLY A 485 2.20 7.51 25.96
CA GLY A 485 2.91 8.75 25.65
C GLY A 485 3.44 8.64 24.22
N ASP A 486 3.03 9.56 23.35
CA ASP A 486 3.66 9.83 22.05
C ASP A 486 4.46 11.14 22.24
N ASP A 487 5.78 11.08 22.07
CA ASP A 487 6.66 12.26 22.12
C ASP A 487 6.90 12.80 20.71
N ASP A 488 6.51 14.05 20.48
CA ASP A 488 6.80 14.82 19.27
C ASP A 488 8.15 15.56 19.43
N ALA A 489 8.78 16.03 18.34
CA ALA A 489 10.12 16.65 18.43
C ALA A 489 10.21 17.95 19.29
N ASP A 490 9.06 18.51 19.67
CA ASP A 490 8.97 19.61 20.65
C ASP A 490 9.16 19.13 22.10
N ASP A 491 8.94 17.85 22.39
CA ASP A 491 9.05 17.27 23.74
C ASP A 491 10.48 16.84 24.09
N LEU A 492 11.41 16.93 23.12
CA LEU A 492 12.82 16.67 23.40
C LEU A 492 13.37 17.80 24.28
N ALA A 493 13.79 17.46 25.50
CA ALA A 493 14.49 18.37 26.38
C ALA A 493 15.81 18.84 25.73
N ASP A 494 16.29 20.03 26.10
CA ASP A 494 17.51 20.63 25.52
C ASP A 494 18.77 19.74 25.74
N ASP A 495 18.74 18.85 26.73
CA ASP A 495 19.78 17.86 27.02
C ASP A 495 19.67 16.57 26.17
N THR A 496 18.66 16.46 25.31
CA THR A 496 18.49 15.31 24.42
C THR A 496 19.63 15.27 23.41
N GLN A 497 20.35 14.15 23.36
CA GLN A 497 21.39 13.91 22.36
C GLN A 497 20.78 13.70 20.98
N ILE A 498 21.11 14.59 20.03
CA ILE A 498 20.60 14.53 18.65
C ILE A 498 21.64 14.01 17.64
N CYS A 499 22.94 14.07 17.97
CA CYS A 499 24.02 13.52 17.15
C CYS A 499 24.94 12.64 17.98
N SER A 500 24.85 11.31 17.80
CA SER A 500 25.70 10.36 18.51
C SER A 500 27.16 10.34 18.04
N CYS A 501 27.43 10.70 16.77
CA CYS A 501 28.82 10.69 16.24
C CYS A 501 29.71 11.77 16.86
N HIS A 502 29.13 12.91 17.21
CA HIS A 502 29.85 14.09 17.72
C HIS A 502 29.31 14.56 19.07
N ASN A 503 28.43 13.77 19.69
CA ASN A 503 27.82 14.02 20.99
C ASN A 503 27.14 15.40 21.12
N VAL A 504 26.35 15.80 20.12
CA VAL A 504 25.67 17.11 20.07
C VAL A 504 24.26 17.00 20.62
N LEU A 505 23.85 17.95 21.48
CA LEU A 505 22.53 18.03 22.09
C LEU A 505 21.59 18.97 21.31
N LYS A 506 20.27 18.87 21.54
CA LYS A 506 19.27 19.80 20.98
C LYS A 506 19.58 21.24 21.39
N GLY A 507 19.90 21.46 22.66
CA GLY A 507 20.23 22.78 23.21
C GLY A 507 21.45 23.44 22.54
N ASP A 508 22.45 22.65 22.12
CA ASP A 508 23.64 23.18 21.43
C ASP A 508 23.29 23.81 20.08
N VAL A 509 22.40 23.15 19.32
CA VAL A 509 21.92 23.65 18.03
C VAL A 509 21.00 24.86 18.24
N THR A 510 20.03 24.77 19.15
CA THR A 510 19.10 25.86 19.42
C THR A 510 19.83 27.11 19.91
N LYS A 511 20.82 26.97 20.78
CA LYS A 511 21.65 28.07 21.30
C LYS A 511 22.45 28.75 20.20
N ALA A 512 23.17 27.96 19.39
CA ALA A 512 24.00 28.47 18.30
C ALA A 512 23.18 29.17 17.20
N VAL A 513 21.90 28.85 17.07
CA VAL A 513 20.97 29.57 16.17
C VAL A 513 20.47 30.86 16.82
N LYS A 514 20.04 30.81 18.09
CA LYS A 514 19.51 31.96 18.82
C LYS A 514 20.53 33.07 19.07
N ASP A 515 21.79 32.72 19.31
CA ASP A 515 22.87 33.69 19.50
C ASP A 515 23.42 34.26 18.16
N GLY A 516 22.89 33.79 17.03
CA GLY A 516 23.25 34.24 15.69
C GLY A 516 24.56 33.68 15.15
N THR A 517 25.20 32.75 15.88
CA THR A 517 26.42 32.05 15.43
C THR A 517 26.16 31.20 14.19
N CYS A 518 24.98 30.61 14.09
CA CYS A 518 24.54 29.77 12.97
C CYS A 518 23.34 30.39 12.26
N LYS A 519 23.53 30.89 11.04
CA LYS A 519 22.46 31.47 10.20
C LYS A 519 22.02 30.54 9.07
N THR A 520 22.77 29.47 8.84
CA THR A 520 22.49 28.42 7.87
C THR A 520 22.79 27.05 8.48
N ILE A 521 22.30 25.99 7.84
CA ILE A 521 22.62 24.61 8.21
C ILE A 521 24.09 24.28 7.98
N GLY A 522 24.74 24.95 7.02
CA GLY A 522 26.19 24.84 6.83
C GLY A 522 26.95 25.35 8.07
N ASP A 523 26.47 26.43 8.67
CA ASP A 523 27.04 26.97 9.90
C ASP A 523 26.83 25.99 11.06
N VAL A 524 25.63 25.40 11.19
CA VAL A 524 25.37 24.37 12.23
C VAL A 524 26.35 23.20 12.11
N LYS A 525 26.61 22.71 10.90
CA LYS A 525 27.61 21.65 10.66
C LYS A 525 29.02 22.07 11.08
N THR A 526 29.37 23.33 10.84
CA THR A 526 30.71 23.87 11.13
C THR A 526 30.89 24.11 12.62
N CYS A 527 29.91 24.73 13.27
CA CYS A 527 29.96 25.12 14.68
C CYS A 527 29.74 23.95 15.64
N THR A 528 28.80 23.06 15.32
CA THR A 528 28.42 21.94 16.23
C THR A 528 29.00 20.59 15.80
N LYS A 529 29.55 20.49 14.59
CA LYS A 529 29.95 19.22 13.94
C LYS A 529 28.80 18.25 13.68
N ALA A 530 27.56 18.55 14.07
CA ALA A 530 26.41 17.70 13.82
C ALA A 530 26.24 17.44 12.31
N GLY A 531 26.20 16.16 11.91
CA GLY A 531 26.04 15.76 10.51
C GLY A 531 27.31 15.73 9.65
N SER A 532 28.49 16.05 10.21
CA SER A 532 29.80 15.90 9.54
C SER A 532 30.37 14.47 9.59
N GLY A 533 29.78 13.59 10.41
CA GLY A 533 30.14 12.16 10.51
C GLY A 533 29.28 11.28 9.60
N CYS A 534 28.41 10.44 10.19
CA CYS A 534 27.57 9.49 9.43
C CYS A 534 26.36 10.13 8.71
N GLY A 535 26.05 11.41 9.00
CA GLY A 535 24.93 12.15 8.41
C GLY A 535 23.52 11.76 8.92
N GLY A 536 23.39 10.75 9.79
CA GLY A 536 22.08 10.23 10.23
C GLY A 536 21.19 11.21 11.01
N CYS A 537 21.79 12.17 11.71
CA CYS A 537 21.10 13.19 12.48
C CYS A 537 20.61 14.40 11.66
N MET A 538 21.04 14.54 10.41
CA MET A 538 20.79 15.74 9.60
C MET A 538 19.30 16.13 9.46
N PRO A 539 18.35 15.20 9.26
CA PRO A 539 16.93 15.57 9.21
C PRO A 539 16.43 16.21 10.51
N LEU A 540 16.87 15.69 11.66
CA LEU A 540 16.46 16.21 12.97
C LEU A 540 17.11 17.58 13.25
N VAL A 541 18.39 17.73 12.94
CA VAL A 541 19.13 19.01 13.02
C VAL A 541 18.47 20.07 12.13
N GLN A 542 18.06 19.69 10.91
CA GLN A 542 17.36 20.57 9.98
C GLN A 542 16.00 21.04 10.53
N THR A 543 15.23 20.13 11.11
CA THR A 543 13.93 20.46 11.73
C THR A 543 14.12 21.41 12.92
N ILE A 544 15.07 21.11 13.82
CA ILE A 544 15.37 21.97 14.98
C ILE A 544 15.81 23.37 14.52
N PHE A 545 16.72 23.46 13.55
CA PHE A 545 17.18 24.72 12.98
C PHE A 545 16.04 25.52 12.34
N ASN A 546 15.24 24.90 11.46
CA ASN A 546 14.14 25.57 10.77
C ASN A 546 13.06 26.07 11.75
N LYS A 547 12.66 25.25 12.73
CA LYS A 547 11.71 25.66 13.77
C LYS A 547 12.29 26.77 14.67
N THR A 548 13.57 26.69 15.05
CA THR A 548 14.23 27.75 15.85
C THR A 548 14.27 29.07 15.08
N MET A 549 14.65 29.04 13.80
CA MET A 549 14.64 30.24 12.94
C MET A 549 13.24 30.83 12.78
N ALA A 550 12.22 30.00 12.56
CA ALA A 550 10.82 30.44 12.50
C ALA A 550 10.36 31.05 13.84
N SER A 551 10.74 30.47 14.98
CA SER A 551 10.42 31.00 16.31
C SER A 551 11.08 32.36 16.60
N MET A 552 12.19 32.66 15.92
CA MET A 552 12.86 33.97 15.96
C MET A 552 12.25 34.99 14.98
N GLY A 553 11.17 34.63 14.28
CA GLY A 553 10.53 35.50 13.28
C GLY A 553 11.31 35.61 11.96
N ASN A 554 12.32 34.75 11.73
CA ASN A 554 13.08 34.73 10.49
C ASN A 554 12.36 33.89 9.43
N GLU A 555 12.20 34.45 8.23
CA GLU A 555 11.67 33.74 7.06
C GLU A 555 12.68 32.68 6.58
N VAL A 556 12.31 31.41 6.63
CA VAL A 556 13.16 30.30 6.14
C VAL A 556 13.09 30.28 4.61
N LYS A 557 14.05 30.95 3.96
CA LYS A 557 14.16 30.98 2.49
C LYS A 557 14.50 29.59 1.95
N ASN A 558 13.61 29.00 1.16
CA ASN A 558 13.76 27.65 0.58
C ASN A 558 14.52 27.65 -0.76
N HIS A 559 15.66 28.34 -0.81
CA HIS A 559 16.48 28.44 -2.02
C HIS A 559 17.21 27.12 -2.30
N LEU A 560 17.33 26.73 -3.58
CA LEU A 560 18.01 25.50 -3.97
C LEU A 560 19.50 25.48 -3.58
N CYS A 561 20.22 26.58 -3.88
CA CYS A 561 21.63 26.83 -3.60
C CYS A 561 21.94 28.34 -3.83
N PRO A 562 23.19 28.82 -3.63
CA PRO A 562 23.54 30.23 -3.91
C PRO A 562 23.24 30.71 -5.34
N HIS A 563 23.16 29.82 -6.33
CA HIS A 563 22.88 30.14 -7.74
C HIS A 563 21.41 30.37 -8.06
N PHE A 564 20.47 29.80 -7.28
CA PHE A 564 19.03 29.86 -7.56
C PHE A 564 18.24 30.23 -6.29
N GLU A 565 17.44 31.30 -6.35
CA GLU A 565 16.55 31.74 -5.25
C GLU A 565 15.20 31.02 -5.23
N TYR A 566 15.08 29.96 -6.00
CA TYR A 566 13.86 29.17 -6.15
C TYR A 566 14.02 27.82 -5.45
N SER A 567 12.91 27.26 -4.96
CA SER A 567 12.88 25.87 -4.54
C SER A 567 12.95 24.93 -5.75
N ARG A 568 13.17 23.62 -5.53
CA ARG A 568 13.08 22.63 -6.62
C ARG A 568 11.71 22.67 -7.31
N ALA A 569 10.63 22.76 -6.53
CA ALA A 569 9.26 22.76 -7.06
C ALA A 569 8.99 24.02 -7.91
N ASP A 570 9.47 25.19 -7.47
CA ASP A 570 9.37 26.43 -8.24
C ASP A 570 10.14 26.32 -9.56
N LEU A 571 11.38 25.82 -9.52
CA LEU A 571 12.18 25.59 -10.73
C LEU A 571 11.49 24.61 -11.67
N PHE A 572 10.93 23.52 -11.16
CA PHE A 572 10.16 22.56 -11.97
C PHE A 572 9.01 23.26 -12.69
N ASN A 573 8.21 24.05 -11.98
CA ASN A 573 7.08 24.77 -12.57
C ASN A 573 7.53 25.82 -13.60
N ILE A 574 8.58 26.59 -13.31
CA ILE A 574 9.11 27.61 -14.24
C ILE A 574 9.62 26.93 -15.52
N ILE A 575 10.40 25.86 -15.39
CA ILE A 575 10.95 25.10 -16.52
C ILE A 575 9.84 24.49 -17.37
N TYR A 576 8.81 23.92 -16.72
CA TYR A 576 7.65 23.35 -17.38
C TYR A 576 6.86 24.41 -18.17
N VAL A 577 6.53 25.54 -17.54
CA VAL A 577 5.72 26.60 -18.18
C VAL A 577 6.48 27.31 -19.30
N LYS A 578 7.76 27.64 -19.08
CA LYS A 578 8.60 28.32 -20.08
C LYS A 578 9.23 27.37 -21.11
N GLN A 579 9.06 26.05 -20.95
CA GLN A 579 9.63 25.03 -21.82
C GLN A 579 11.16 25.15 -21.97
N LEU A 580 11.87 25.40 -20.86
CA LEU A 580 13.33 25.59 -20.86
C LEU A 580 14.06 24.23 -20.95
N LYS A 581 14.76 23.98 -22.05
CA LYS A 581 15.35 22.65 -22.34
C LYS A 581 16.85 22.53 -22.11
N SER A 582 17.56 23.63 -21.87
CA SER A 582 19.02 23.65 -21.67
C SER A 582 19.41 24.29 -20.34
N PHE A 583 20.56 23.88 -19.78
CA PHE A 583 21.06 24.47 -18.54
C PHE A 583 21.36 25.97 -18.68
N ALA A 584 21.91 26.38 -19.83
CA ALA A 584 22.20 27.78 -20.12
C ALA A 584 20.92 28.64 -20.13
N ASP A 585 19.84 28.15 -20.76
CA ASP A 585 18.56 28.85 -20.77
C ASP A 585 17.96 28.94 -19.36
N ILE A 586 18.08 27.87 -18.57
CA ILE A 586 17.59 27.83 -17.20
C ILE A 586 18.37 28.81 -16.32
N MET A 587 19.70 28.85 -16.44
CA MET A 587 20.54 29.77 -15.69
C MET A 587 20.25 31.23 -16.08
N LYS A 588 20.06 31.52 -17.38
CA LYS A 588 19.70 32.86 -17.87
C LYS A 588 18.37 33.37 -17.32
N HIS A 589 17.38 32.50 -17.15
CA HIS A 589 16.03 32.91 -16.72
C HIS A 589 15.81 32.82 -15.21
N CYS A 590 16.47 31.88 -14.52
CA CYS A 590 16.20 31.55 -13.12
C CYS A 590 17.42 31.70 -12.20
N GLY A 591 18.62 31.78 -12.77
CA GLY A 591 19.87 31.91 -12.03
C GLY A 591 20.16 33.34 -11.62
N LYS A 592 20.96 33.52 -10.56
CA LYS A 592 21.46 34.83 -10.13
C LYS A 592 22.47 35.45 -11.09
N ASP A 593 23.22 34.60 -11.77
CA ASP A 593 24.21 34.99 -12.77
C ASP A 593 24.01 34.11 -14.02
N PRO A 594 23.63 34.70 -15.17
CA PRO A 594 23.37 33.96 -16.41
C PRO A 594 24.55 33.12 -16.90
N GLU A 595 25.78 33.54 -16.58
CA GLU A 595 27.03 32.91 -17.04
C GLU A 595 27.59 31.91 -16.03
N SER A 596 26.89 31.64 -14.94
CA SER A 596 27.36 30.72 -13.90
C SER A 596 27.35 29.26 -14.36
N LEU A 597 28.37 28.52 -13.97
CA LEU A 597 28.47 27.08 -14.17
C LEU A 597 27.58 26.31 -13.18
N GLY A 598 27.16 26.92 -12.07
CA GLY A 598 26.42 26.25 -10.99
C GLY A 598 27.34 25.42 -10.08
N CYS A 599 26.74 24.55 -9.26
CA CYS A 599 27.48 23.67 -8.33
C CYS A 599 26.96 22.23 -8.33
N GLU A 600 27.61 21.39 -7.54
CA GLU A 600 27.23 20.00 -7.28
C GLU A 600 25.82 19.82 -6.69
N GLY A 601 25.19 20.90 -6.21
CA GLY A 601 23.81 20.91 -5.73
C GLY A 601 22.78 21.16 -6.83
N CYS A 602 22.96 22.21 -7.64
CA CYS A 602 21.97 22.58 -8.66
C CYS A 602 22.11 21.79 -9.95
N LYS A 603 23.32 21.44 -10.40
CA LYS A 603 23.53 20.71 -11.66
C LYS A 603 22.75 19.38 -11.72
N PRO A 604 22.88 18.45 -10.74
CA PRO A 604 22.08 17.23 -10.75
C PRO A 604 20.59 17.48 -10.57
N THR A 605 20.21 18.55 -9.86
CA THR A 605 18.80 18.89 -9.66
C THR A 605 18.15 19.34 -10.98
N ILE A 606 18.82 20.21 -11.75
CA ILE A 606 18.35 20.63 -13.07
C ILE A 606 18.38 19.48 -14.07
N GLY A 607 19.44 18.67 -14.07
CA GLY A 607 19.51 17.45 -14.88
C GLY A 607 18.35 16.48 -14.58
N ASN A 608 17.96 16.35 -13.31
CA ASN A 608 16.81 15.56 -12.91
C ASN A 608 15.48 16.16 -13.37
N ILE A 609 15.26 17.46 -13.19
CA ILE A 609 14.02 18.13 -13.61
C ILE A 609 13.82 18.02 -15.12
N THR A 610 14.85 18.34 -15.89
CA THR A 610 14.80 18.26 -17.37
C THR A 610 14.57 16.84 -17.86
N ALA A 611 15.21 15.83 -17.25
CA ALA A 611 14.95 14.43 -17.58
C ALA A 611 13.53 13.98 -17.18
N SER A 612 12.97 14.51 -16.09
CA SER A 612 11.61 14.19 -15.64
C SER A 612 10.51 14.93 -16.42
N LEU A 613 10.87 15.91 -17.26
CA LEU A 613 9.95 16.69 -18.08
C LEU A 613 10.02 16.32 -19.56
N PHE A 614 11.23 16.10 -20.08
CA PHE A 614 11.49 15.95 -21.51
C PHE A 614 12.09 14.59 -21.89
N ASN A 615 12.51 13.79 -20.90
CA ASN A 615 13.05 12.44 -21.05
C ASN A 615 14.10 12.30 -22.18
N LYS A 616 15.01 13.27 -22.32
CA LYS A 616 16.11 13.21 -23.29
C LYS A 616 17.25 12.32 -22.81
N HIS A 617 18.11 11.88 -23.72
CA HIS A 617 19.27 11.07 -23.36
C HIS A 617 20.24 11.88 -22.50
N ILE A 618 20.51 11.43 -21.27
CA ILE A 618 21.25 12.21 -20.27
C ILE A 618 22.73 12.45 -20.62
N LEU A 619 23.27 11.70 -21.58
CA LEU A 619 24.63 11.90 -22.13
C LEU A 619 24.67 12.79 -23.38
N GLU A 620 23.55 13.44 -23.75
CA GLU A 620 23.59 14.51 -24.76
C GLU A 620 24.55 15.63 -24.33
N LYS A 621 25.03 16.39 -25.32
CA LYS A 621 26.10 17.39 -25.21
C LYS A 621 25.97 18.31 -23.98
N ASP A 622 24.77 18.85 -23.76
CA ASP A 622 24.51 19.78 -22.64
C ASP A 622 23.99 19.08 -21.37
N GLY A 623 23.64 17.80 -21.46
CA GLY A 623 23.10 17.01 -20.36
C GLY A 623 24.17 16.32 -19.52
N ARG A 624 25.28 15.89 -20.13
CA ARG A 624 26.32 15.09 -19.48
C ARG A 624 26.94 15.77 -18.26
N GLY A 625 27.28 17.06 -18.37
CA GLY A 625 27.91 17.81 -17.29
C GLY A 625 26.97 18.18 -16.15
N LEU A 626 25.67 17.86 -16.26
CA LEU A 626 24.69 17.98 -15.17
C LEU A 626 24.62 16.71 -14.31
N GLN A 627 25.03 15.56 -14.85
CA GLN A 627 24.82 14.26 -14.22
C GLN A 627 25.83 14.00 -13.11
N ASP A 628 25.35 13.47 -11.98
CA ASP A 628 26.24 12.85 -11.01
C ASP A 628 26.80 11.53 -11.59
N THR A 629 27.88 11.06 -10.97
CA THR A 629 28.74 9.95 -11.38
C THR A 629 27.98 8.72 -11.89
N ASN A 630 26.94 8.27 -11.18
CA ASN A 630 26.19 7.07 -11.57
C ASN A 630 25.44 7.25 -12.90
N ASP A 631 24.82 8.41 -13.09
CA ASP A 631 24.10 8.77 -14.31
C ASP A 631 25.08 9.09 -15.44
N LYS A 632 26.21 9.73 -15.11
CA LYS A 632 27.30 10.02 -16.05
C LYS A 632 27.90 8.76 -16.69
N PHE A 633 27.81 7.60 -16.04
CA PHE A 633 28.32 6.32 -16.56
C PHE A 633 27.24 5.25 -16.77
N LEU A 634 25.96 5.60 -16.62
CA LEU A 634 24.85 4.65 -16.75
C LEU A 634 25.08 3.34 -15.96
N ALA A 635 25.73 3.43 -14.80
CA ALA A 635 26.10 2.30 -13.95
C ALA A 635 26.42 2.76 -12.52
N ASN A 636 26.15 1.92 -11.49
CA ASN A 636 26.50 2.32 -10.12
C ASN A 636 27.99 2.14 -9.92
N ILE A 637 28.62 3.22 -9.46
CA ILE A 637 30.02 3.17 -9.09
C ILE A 637 30.23 2.36 -7.81
N GLN A 638 31.28 1.55 -7.81
CA GLN A 638 31.71 0.73 -6.69
C GLN A 638 32.90 1.39 -5.99
N ARG A 639 33.21 0.91 -4.79
CA ARG A 639 34.26 1.49 -3.95
C ARG A 639 35.64 1.51 -4.63
N ASN A 640 35.92 0.56 -5.50
CA ASN A 640 37.18 0.45 -6.23
C ASN A 640 37.16 1.17 -7.61
N GLY A 641 36.11 1.92 -7.90
CA GLY A 641 35.91 2.59 -9.18
C GLY A 641 35.56 1.71 -10.37
N THR A 642 35.24 0.44 -10.10
CA THR A 642 34.47 -0.39 -11.03
C THR A 642 32.98 -0.07 -10.94
N PHE A 643 32.19 -0.73 -11.77
CA PHE A 643 30.77 -0.46 -11.95
C PHE A 643 29.93 -1.74 -11.79
N SER A 644 28.66 -1.55 -11.46
CA SER A 644 27.66 -2.63 -11.48
C SER A 644 26.88 -2.64 -12.79
N VAL A 645 26.68 -3.83 -13.36
CA VAL A 645 25.79 -4.08 -14.50
C VAL A 645 24.57 -4.85 -14.00
N VAL A 646 23.39 -4.29 -14.22
CA VAL A 646 22.12 -4.83 -13.71
C VAL A 646 21.07 -4.78 -14.84
N PRO A 647 20.91 -5.85 -15.62
CA PRO A 647 19.87 -5.93 -16.63
C PRO A 647 18.47 -5.96 -15.98
N ARG A 648 17.45 -5.54 -16.73
CA ARG A 648 16.06 -5.57 -16.27
C ARG A 648 15.53 -7.01 -16.22
N VAL A 649 14.78 -7.30 -15.16
CA VAL A 649 14.03 -8.54 -14.96
C VAL A 649 12.67 -8.16 -14.39
N SER A 650 11.72 -7.84 -15.26
CA SER A 650 10.44 -7.24 -14.87
C SER A 650 9.61 -8.19 -14.03
N GLY A 651 9.12 -7.72 -12.87
CA GLY A 651 8.39 -8.57 -11.92
C GLY A 651 9.20 -9.72 -11.32
N GLY A 652 10.52 -9.80 -11.59
CA GLY A 652 11.35 -10.95 -11.23
C GLY A 652 11.20 -12.17 -12.14
N GLU A 653 10.53 -12.04 -13.29
CA GLU A 653 10.31 -13.11 -14.25
C GLU A 653 11.45 -13.16 -15.29
N ILE A 654 12.11 -14.32 -15.42
CA ILE A 654 13.28 -14.51 -16.30
C ILE A 654 13.25 -15.87 -16.98
N THR A 655 13.61 -15.91 -18.27
CA THR A 655 13.72 -17.15 -19.05
C THR A 655 15.08 -17.83 -18.83
N ALA A 656 15.17 -19.11 -19.17
CA ALA A 656 16.42 -19.86 -19.08
C ALA A 656 17.52 -19.25 -19.98
N ASP A 657 17.18 -18.82 -21.20
CA ASP A 657 18.14 -18.22 -22.14
C ASP A 657 18.75 -16.93 -21.59
N LYS A 658 17.92 -16.05 -21.01
CA LYS A 658 18.40 -14.82 -20.36
C LYS A 658 19.32 -15.11 -19.17
N LEU A 659 19.03 -16.17 -18.39
CA LEU A 659 19.92 -16.62 -17.31
C LEU A 659 21.28 -17.11 -17.85
N ILE A 660 21.29 -17.83 -18.97
CA ILE A 660 22.52 -18.31 -19.63
C ILE A 660 23.35 -17.13 -20.14
N ILE A 661 22.72 -16.14 -20.77
CA ILE A 661 23.39 -14.92 -21.24
C ILE A 661 24.05 -14.17 -20.07
N ILE A 662 23.31 -13.95 -18.97
CA ILE A 662 23.87 -13.32 -17.75
C ILE A 662 25.08 -14.11 -17.23
N GLY A 663 24.95 -15.45 -17.14
CA GLY A 663 26.04 -16.30 -16.67
C GLY A 663 27.27 -16.26 -17.56
N THR A 664 27.07 -16.20 -18.87
CA THR A 664 28.15 -16.14 -19.88
C THR A 664 28.90 -14.81 -19.81
N VAL A 665 28.18 -13.70 -19.78
CA VAL A 665 28.76 -12.35 -19.63
C VAL A 665 29.49 -12.23 -18.29
N ALA A 666 28.88 -12.66 -17.19
CA ALA A 666 29.53 -12.65 -15.88
C ALA A 666 30.84 -13.44 -15.85
N LYS A 667 30.87 -14.61 -16.50
CA LYS A 667 32.08 -15.44 -16.60
C LYS A 667 33.16 -14.77 -17.47
N LYS A 668 32.77 -14.23 -18.64
CA LYS A 668 33.68 -13.59 -19.60
C LYS A 668 34.42 -12.39 -19.00
N TYR A 669 33.72 -11.55 -18.26
CA TYR A 669 34.28 -10.34 -17.64
C TYR A 669 34.66 -10.52 -16.16
N ASN A 670 34.65 -11.76 -15.64
CA ASN A 670 34.97 -12.10 -14.25
C ASN A 670 34.19 -11.26 -13.20
N LEU A 671 32.89 -11.10 -13.41
CA LEU A 671 32.02 -10.25 -12.59
C LEU A 671 31.49 -11.00 -11.37
N TYR A 672 31.49 -10.32 -10.21
CA TYR A 672 30.87 -10.83 -8.99
C TYR A 672 29.35 -10.82 -9.14
N CYS A 673 28.68 -11.96 -8.92
CA CYS A 673 27.24 -12.10 -9.07
C CYS A 673 26.51 -12.16 -7.73
N LYS A 674 25.39 -11.44 -7.62
CA LYS A 674 24.53 -11.44 -6.42
C LYS A 674 23.06 -11.32 -6.79
N ILE A 675 22.22 -12.20 -6.24
CA ILE A 675 20.76 -12.03 -6.26
C ILE A 675 20.38 -10.96 -5.22
N THR A 676 19.56 -10.00 -5.63
CA THR A 676 19.13 -8.88 -4.77
C THR A 676 17.67 -8.99 -4.35
N GLY A 677 17.30 -8.23 -3.32
CA GLY A 677 15.91 -8.13 -2.85
C GLY A 677 14.94 -7.51 -3.86
N GLY A 678 15.42 -7.00 -5.00
CA GLY A 678 14.59 -6.56 -6.13
C GLY A 678 14.31 -7.67 -7.16
N GLN A 679 14.62 -8.93 -6.84
CA GLN A 679 14.48 -10.08 -7.75
C GLN A 679 15.31 -9.94 -9.04
N ARG A 680 16.53 -9.41 -8.91
CA ARG A 680 17.49 -9.23 -10.00
C ARG A 680 18.84 -9.86 -9.69
N ILE A 681 19.61 -10.11 -10.75
CA ILE A 681 21.00 -10.56 -10.67
C ILE A 681 21.88 -9.35 -10.95
N ASP A 682 22.59 -8.89 -9.92
CA ASP A 682 23.55 -7.81 -10.03
C ASP A 682 24.94 -8.39 -10.31
N MET A 683 25.61 -7.85 -11.34
CA MET A 683 27.00 -8.15 -11.69
C MET A 683 27.89 -6.98 -11.31
N PHE A 684 28.92 -7.19 -10.48
CA PHE A 684 29.82 -6.14 -9.98
C PHE A 684 31.25 -6.37 -10.47
N GLY A 685 32.02 -5.28 -10.59
CA GLY A 685 33.44 -5.36 -10.98
C GLY A 685 33.73 -4.95 -12.41
N ALA A 686 32.72 -4.51 -13.18
CA ALA A 686 32.91 -4.07 -14.56
C ALA A 686 33.79 -2.82 -14.61
N ARG A 687 34.83 -2.80 -15.44
CA ARG A 687 35.66 -1.60 -15.63
C ARG A 687 34.92 -0.61 -16.51
N LYS A 688 35.26 0.69 -16.38
CA LYS A 688 34.60 1.77 -17.11
C LYS A 688 34.54 1.50 -18.62
N GLN A 689 35.69 1.11 -19.17
CA GLN A 689 35.91 0.82 -20.59
C GLN A 689 35.24 -0.47 -21.08
N ASP A 690 34.92 -1.40 -20.18
CA ASP A 690 34.29 -2.68 -20.54
C ASP A 690 32.77 -2.56 -20.63
N LEU A 691 32.17 -1.49 -20.07
CA LEU A 691 30.72 -1.34 -20.00
C LEU A 691 30.02 -1.40 -21.38
N PRO A 692 30.49 -0.71 -22.45
CA PRO A 692 29.86 -0.82 -23.75
C PRO A 692 29.85 -2.26 -24.30
N ALA A 693 30.97 -2.97 -24.20
CA ALA A 693 31.07 -4.36 -24.69
C ALA A 693 30.18 -5.32 -23.89
N ILE A 694 30.11 -5.14 -22.56
CA ILE A 694 29.20 -5.91 -21.71
C ILE A 694 27.74 -5.67 -22.10
N TRP A 695 27.34 -4.40 -22.28
CA TRP A 695 25.95 -4.08 -22.63
C TRP A 695 25.58 -4.49 -24.05
N GLN A 696 26.52 -4.47 -25.00
CA GLN A 696 26.31 -5.00 -26.34
C GLN A 696 25.86 -6.46 -26.28
N GLU A 697 26.60 -7.33 -25.56
CA GLU A 697 26.24 -8.75 -25.42
C GLU A 697 24.90 -8.97 -24.72
N LEU A 698 24.58 -8.17 -23.70
CA LEU A 698 23.29 -8.27 -22.99
C LEU A 698 22.12 -7.82 -23.88
N ILE A 699 22.30 -6.76 -24.67
CA ILE A 699 21.27 -6.22 -25.58
C ILE A 699 21.03 -7.15 -26.77
N ASP A 700 22.11 -7.71 -27.35
CA ASP A 700 22.01 -8.73 -28.39
C ASP A 700 21.25 -9.97 -27.88
N GLY A 701 21.38 -10.27 -26.58
CA GLY A 701 20.62 -11.28 -25.86
C GLY A 701 19.16 -10.89 -25.49
N GLY A 702 18.65 -9.77 -25.98
CA GLY A 702 17.27 -9.32 -25.74
C GLY A 702 17.03 -8.78 -24.32
N MET A 703 18.07 -8.26 -23.66
CA MET A 703 17.95 -7.60 -22.36
C MET A 703 18.10 -6.08 -22.48
N GLU A 704 17.56 -5.37 -21.50
CA GLU A 704 17.60 -3.91 -21.44
C GLU A 704 18.13 -3.41 -20.09
N SER A 705 18.44 -2.12 -20.02
CA SER A 705 18.91 -1.49 -18.78
C SER A 705 17.88 -1.59 -17.66
N GLY A 706 18.31 -2.15 -16.53
CA GLY A 706 17.52 -2.11 -15.31
C GLY A 706 17.47 -0.73 -14.64
N HIS A 707 18.16 0.27 -15.18
CA HIS A 707 18.29 1.63 -14.62
C HIS A 707 18.71 1.61 -13.15
N ALA A 708 19.52 0.62 -12.76
CA ALA A 708 19.97 0.45 -11.40
C ALA A 708 20.94 1.54 -10.94
N TYR A 709 21.31 2.51 -11.76
CA TYR A 709 22.17 3.65 -11.43
C TYR A 709 21.37 4.94 -11.21
N ALA A 710 20.24 5.03 -11.90
CA ALA A 710 19.39 6.19 -12.00
C ALA A 710 18.61 6.54 -10.72
N LYS A 711 18.20 7.80 -10.58
CA LYS A 711 17.07 8.18 -9.72
C LYS A 711 15.76 7.98 -10.47
N SER A 712 15.45 6.71 -10.77
CA SER A 712 14.27 6.27 -11.53
C SER A 712 13.53 5.14 -10.80
N LEU A 713 12.50 4.58 -11.43
CA LEU A 713 12.01 3.25 -11.07
C LEU A 713 13.15 2.22 -11.12
N ARG A 714 13.35 1.51 -10.00
CA ARG A 714 14.41 0.50 -9.87
C ARG A 714 13.92 -0.93 -10.03
N THR A 715 12.69 -1.22 -9.64
CA THR A 715 12.11 -2.58 -9.66
C THR A 715 10.66 -2.49 -9.19
N VAL A 716 9.83 -3.38 -9.71
CA VAL A 716 8.54 -3.73 -9.10
C VAL A 716 8.63 -5.19 -8.65
N LYS A 717 8.86 -5.39 -7.35
CA LYS A 717 8.96 -6.74 -6.78
C LYS A 717 7.59 -7.42 -6.85
N SER A 718 7.52 -8.68 -7.26
CA SER A 718 6.27 -9.44 -7.27
C SER A 718 6.38 -10.70 -6.41
N CYS A 719 5.23 -11.25 -5.98
CA CYS A 719 5.17 -12.67 -5.66
C CYS A 719 4.56 -13.43 -6.83
N VAL A 720 4.64 -14.77 -6.79
CA VAL A 720 4.14 -15.63 -7.86
C VAL A 720 2.62 -15.64 -8.03
N GLY A 721 1.88 -14.90 -7.19
CA GLY A 721 0.45 -14.60 -7.38
C GLY A 721 -0.47 -15.81 -7.55
N THR A 722 -1.60 -15.61 -8.21
CA THR A 722 -2.51 -16.69 -8.65
C THR A 722 -1.87 -17.64 -9.66
N THR A 723 -0.78 -17.24 -10.31
CA THR A 723 -0.06 -18.06 -11.29
C THR A 723 0.48 -19.36 -10.66
N TRP A 724 0.99 -19.30 -9.43
CA TRP A 724 1.57 -20.48 -8.76
C TRP A 724 1.25 -20.62 -7.27
N CYS A 725 0.94 -19.53 -6.57
CA CYS A 725 0.73 -19.58 -5.12
C CYS A 725 -0.68 -20.07 -4.81
N ARG A 726 -0.80 -21.13 -4.00
CA ARG A 726 -2.09 -21.61 -3.48
C ARG A 726 -2.90 -20.58 -2.66
N PHE A 727 -2.28 -19.47 -2.28
CA PHE A 727 -2.91 -18.36 -1.56
C PHE A 727 -3.05 -17.10 -2.43
N GLY A 728 -2.71 -17.18 -3.72
CA GLY A 728 -2.87 -16.06 -4.63
C GLY A 728 -4.35 -15.74 -4.83
N ILE A 729 -4.70 -14.46 -4.67
CA ILE A 729 -6.04 -13.91 -4.90
C ILE A 729 -6.06 -13.15 -6.24
N GLY A 730 -4.99 -12.41 -6.54
CA GLY A 730 -4.81 -11.72 -7.82
C GLY A 730 -3.51 -12.05 -8.54
N ASP A 731 -3.47 -11.77 -9.84
CA ASP A 731 -2.27 -11.88 -10.66
C ASP A 731 -1.28 -10.75 -10.33
N SER A 732 -0.38 -11.04 -9.38
CA SER A 732 0.66 -10.10 -8.99
C SER A 732 1.84 -10.02 -9.95
N VAL A 733 2.14 -11.10 -10.69
CA VAL A 733 3.25 -11.12 -11.64
C VAL A 733 2.90 -10.25 -12.84
N GLY A 734 1.75 -10.50 -13.47
CA GLY A 734 1.30 -9.74 -14.62
C GLY A 734 1.07 -8.27 -14.30
N MET A 735 0.55 -7.93 -13.12
CA MET A 735 0.43 -6.55 -12.69
C MET A 735 1.81 -5.91 -12.42
N ALA A 736 2.74 -6.60 -11.76
CA ALA A 736 4.09 -6.07 -11.54
C ALA A 736 4.85 -5.81 -12.84
N VAL A 737 4.76 -6.72 -13.82
CA VAL A 737 5.36 -6.55 -15.16
C VAL A 737 4.78 -5.31 -15.84
N ARG A 738 3.45 -5.14 -15.86
CA ARG A 738 2.81 -3.95 -16.46
C ARG A 738 3.29 -2.65 -15.84
N LEU A 739 3.41 -2.59 -14.51
CA LEU A 739 3.90 -1.39 -13.82
C LEU A 739 5.39 -1.13 -14.06
N GLU A 740 6.21 -2.19 -14.10
CA GLU A 740 7.64 -2.06 -14.36
C GLU A 740 7.94 -1.65 -15.80
N GLU A 741 7.16 -2.15 -16.77
CA GLU A 741 7.22 -1.78 -18.18
C GLU A 741 6.60 -0.42 -18.47
N ARG A 742 5.57 0.00 -17.71
CA ARG A 742 5.02 1.36 -17.82
C ARG A 742 5.99 2.40 -17.30
N TYR A 743 6.48 2.23 -16.07
CA TYR A 743 7.27 3.27 -15.39
C TYR A 743 8.78 3.17 -15.62
N LYS A 744 9.23 2.40 -16.62
CA LYS A 744 10.65 2.32 -16.96
C LYS A 744 11.18 3.65 -17.49
N SER A 745 12.45 3.92 -17.22
CA SER A 745 13.16 5.19 -17.51
C SER A 745 12.66 6.43 -16.76
N ILE A 746 11.44 6.44 -16.22
CA ILE A 746 10.90 7.62 -15.51
C ILE A 746 11.83 8.03 -14.37
N ARG A 747 12.31 9.27 -14.48
CA ARG A 747 13.14 9.94 -13.49
C ARG A 747 12.26 10.62 -12.45
N GLY A 748 12.73 10.60 -11.21
CA GLY A 748 12.08 11.32 -10.12
C GLY A 748 13.10 11.94 -9.17
N PRO A 749 12.65 12.78 -8.22
CA PRO A 749 13.54 13.43 -7.26
C PRO A 749 14.44 12.45 -6.50
N HIS A 750 13.98 11.20 -6.33
CA HIS A 750 14.79 10.09 -5.87
C HIS A 750 14.41 8.77 -6.58
N LYS A 751 15.19 7.71 -6.36
CA LYS A 751 14.87 6.34 -6.81
C LYS A 751 13.55 5.83 -6.22
N ILE A 752 12.76 5.15 -7.04
CA ILE A 752 11.43 4.61 -6.73
C ILE A 752 11.47 3.08 -6.78
N LYS A 753 10.78 2.42 -5.85
CA LYS A 753 10.58 0.97 -5.85
C LYS A 753 9.09 0.67 -5.73
N GLY A 754 8.62 -0.29 -6.51
CA GLY A 754 7.27 -0.83 -6.44
C GLY A 754 7.23 -2.22 -5.81
N GLY A 755 6.03 -2.66 -5.40
CA GLY A 755 5.79 -4.04 -5.00
C GLY A 755 4.35 -4.46 -5.27
N VAL A 756 4.12 -5.67 -5.76
CA VAL A 756 2.78 -6.22 -6.01
C VAL A 756 2.67 -7.59 -5.37
N SER A 757 1.79 -7.71 -4.38
CA SER A 757 1.49 -8.97 -3.71
C SER A 757 0.12 -9.50 -4.12
N GLY A 758 0.07 -10.77 -4.52
CA GLY A 758 -1.17 -11.43 -4.91
C GLY A 758 -2.10 -11.74 -3.73
N CYS A 759 -1.70 -11.48 -2.48
CA CYS A 759 -2.56 -11.58 -1.29
C CYS A 759 -1.95 -10.86 -0.08
N VAL A 760 -2.70 -10.82 1.02
CA VAL A 760 -2.33 -10.19 2.31
C VAL A 760 -1.09 -10.79 3.01
N ARG A 761 -0.58 -11.95 2.55
CA ARG A 761 0.69 -12.52 3.04
C ARG A 761 1.91 -11.74 2.56
N GLU A 762 1.73 -10.90 1.56
CA GLU A 762 2.61 -9.76 1.32
C GLU A 762 4.05 -10.17 0.95
N CYS A 763 4.25 -11.29 0.25
CA CYS A 763 5.59 -11.78 -0.08
C CYS A 763 6.43 -10.81 -0.94
N ALA A 764 5.79 -9.84 -1.61
CA ALA A 764 6.47 -8.80 -2.37
C ALA A 764 6.92 -7.59 -1.52
N GLU A 765 6.57 -7.54 -0.24
CA GLU A 765 6.88 -6.41 0.64
C GLU A 765 6.32 -5.06 0.12
N ALA A 766 5.19 -5.09 -0.60
CA ALA A 766 4.46 -3.94 -1.12
C ALA A 766 4.33 -2.77 -0.11
N GLN A 767 4.09 -3.05 1.17
CA GLN A 767 3.89 -2.04 2.21
C GLN A 767 5.17 -1.33 2.67
N ASN A 768 6.34 -1.70 2.15
CA ASN A 768 7.61 -1.01 2.45
C ASN A 768 8.23 -0.32 1.22
N LYS A 769 7.49 -0.27 0.12
CA LYS A 769 7.89 0.29 -1.17
C LYS A 769 7.35 1.71 -1.33
N ASP A 770 7.93 2.46 -2.26
CA ASP A 770 7.49 3.82 -2.55
C ASP A 770 6.03 3.81 -3.06
N PHE A 771 5.63 2.77 -3.80
CA PHE A 771 4.23 2.35 -4.02
C PHE A 771 4.09 0.83 -3.92
N GLY A 772 2.92 0.35 -3.49
CA GLY A 772 2.66 -1.06 -3.26
C GLY A 772 1.21 -1.46 -3.54
N LEU A 773 1.00 -2.63 -4.13
CA LEU A 773 -0.31 -3.19 -4.41
C LEU A 773 -0.49 -4.51 -3.66
N ILE A 774 -1.66 -4.69 -3.04
CA ILE A 774 -2.06 -5.96 -2.45
C ILE A 774 -3.40 -6.36 -3.03
N ALA A 775 -3.45 -7.50 -3.71
CA ALA A 775 -4.69 -8.01 -4.30
C ALA A 775 -5.70 -8.39 -3.22
N THR A 776 -6.97 -8.06 -3.51
CA THR A 776 -8.17 -8.44 -2.76
C THR A 776 -9.12 -9.19 -3.69
N GLU A 777 -10.23 -9.73 -3.16
CA GLU A 777 -11.27 -10.35 -4.00
C GLU A 777 -12.03 -9.32 -4.86
N LYS A 778 -11.83 -8.02 -4.60
CA LYS A 778 -12.50 -6.90 -5.28
C LYS A 778 -11.59 -6.12 -6.22
N GLY A 779 -10.28 -6.25 -6.11
CA GLY A 779 -9.31 -5.53 -6.93
C GLY A 779 -7.94 -5.48 -6.26
N PHE A 780 -7.36 -4.29 -6.15
CA PHE A 780 -6.10 -4.03 -5.45
C PHE A 780 -6.24 -2.90 -4.43
N ASN A 781 -5.71 -3.12 -3.23
CA ASN A 781 -5.43 -2.02 -2.32
C ASN A 781 -4.11 -1.35 -2.74
N ILE A 782 -4.15 -0.04 -2.95
CA ILE A 782 -3.00 0.79 -3.35
C ILE A 782 -2.42 1.46 -2.12
N PHE A 783 -1.15 1.18 -1.84
CA PHE A 783 -0.38 1.79 -0.75
C PHE A 783 0.73 2.67 -1.31
N VAL A 784 1.03 3.79 -0.65
CA VAL A 784 2.04 4.76 -1.10
C VAL A 784 2.87 5.31 0.05
N GLY A 785 4.06 5.82 -0.25
CA GLY A 785 4.90 6.50 0.75
C GLY A 785 5.66 5.58 1.70
N GLY A 786 5.92 4.33 1.31
CA GLY A 786 6.77 3.42 2.09
C GLY A 786 8.26 3.62 1.80
N ASN A 787 9.11 3.12 2.69
CA ASN A 787 10.56 3.18 2.55
C ASN A 787 11.26 2.06 3.33
N GLY A 788 11.95 1.15 2.65
CA GLY A 788 12.86 0.17 3.27
C GLY A 788 14.29 0.66 3.53
N GLY A 789 14.49 1.96 3.78
CA GLY A 789 15.81 2.61 3.92
C GLY A 789 16.28 2.74 5.37
N ALA A 790 17.25 3.66 5.61
CA ALA A 790 17.85 3.89 6.94
C ALA A 790 16.84 4.28 8.04
N LYS A 791 15.74 4.92 7.65
CA LYS A 791 14.56 5.13 8.49
C LYS A 791 13.39 4.40 7.84
N PRO A 792 13.15 3.12 8.20
CA PRO A 792 12.08 2.35 7.58
C PRO A 792 10.72 2.98 7.89
N ARG A 793 9.82 2.99 6.91
CA ARG A 793 8.47 3.53 7.02
C ARG A 793 7.53 2.62 6.24
N HIS A 794 6.42 2.24 6.86
CA HIS A 794 5.34 1.57 6.14
C HIS A 794 4.61 2.59 5.27
N SER A 795 4.21 2.15 4.08
CA SER A 795 3.34 2.92 3.19
C SER A 795 1.94 3.05 3.80
N GLU A 796 1.26 4.13 3.46
CA GLU A 796 -0.11 4.40 3.86
C GLU A 796 -1.07 4.02 2.74
N LEU A 797 -2.30 3.68 3.09
CA LEU A 797 -3.32 3.25 2.15
C LEU A 797 -3.88 4.47 1.39
N LEU A 798 -3.68 4.50 0.08
CA LEU A 798 -4.20 5.53 -0.81
C LEU A 798 -5.65 5.23 -1.22
N ALA A 799 -5.89 4.05 -1.78
CA ALA A 799 -7.19 3.61 -2.28
C ALA A 799 -7.42 2.12 -2.01
N LYS A 800 -8.67 1.72 -1.81
CA LYS A 800 -9.07 0.34 -1.49
C LYS A 800 -9.81 -0.31 -2.64
N ASP A 801 -9.65 -1.62 -2.78
CA ASP A 801 -10.44 -2.46 -3.68
C ASP A 801 -10.53 -1.91 -5.12
N VAL A 802 -9.44 -1.32 -5.59
CA VAL A 802 -9.37 -0.63 -6.88
C VAL A 802 -9.36 -1.66 -8.02
N PRO A 803 -10.26 -1.55 -9.01
CA PRO A 803 -10.22 -2.39 -10.21
C PRO A 803 -8.87 -2.29 -10.91
N PRO A 804 -8.33 -3.38 -11.51
CA PRO A 804 -7.02 -3.36 -12.16
C PRO A 804 -6.82 -2.24 -13.19
N ASP A 805 -7.87 -1.84 -13.91
CA ASP A 805 -7.82 -0.78 -14.92
C ASP A 805 -7.61 0.61 -14.31
N ASP A 806 -8.09 0.85 -13.09
CA ASP A 806 -7.99 2.13 -12.38
C ASP A 806 -6.68 2.26 -11.57
N VAL A 807 -5.93 1.16 -11.41
CA VAL A 807 -4.66 1.16 -10.68
C VAL A 807 -3.63 2.05 -11.36
N ILE A 808 -3.50 1.96 -12.68
CA ILE A 808 -2.52 2.72 -13.45
C ILE A 808 -2.82 4.23 -13.41
N PRO A 809 -4.03 4.71 -13.74
CA PRO A 809 -4.36 6.14 -13.62
C PRO A 809 -4.07 6.72 -12.22
N ILE A 810 -4.41 6.00 -11.15
CA ILE A 810 -4.13 6.47 -9.78
C ILE A 810 -2.62 6.56 -9.52
N LEU A 811 -1.84 5.56 -9.95
CA LEU A 811 -0.38 5.59 -9.80
C LEU A 811 0.28 6.65 -10.69
N ASP A 812 -0.25 6.91 -11.89
CA ASP A 812 0.22 7.99 -12.76
C ASP A 812 0.08 9.34 -12.07
N ARG A 813 -1.11 9.65 -11.54
CA ARG A 813 -1.38 10.87 -10.77
C ARG A 813 -0.43 10.99 -9.58
N TYR A 814 -0.29 9.92 -8.80
CA TYR A 814 0.59 9.87 -7.63
C TYR A 814 2.05 10.16 -7.98
N LEU A 815 2.59 9.48 -8.99
CA LEU A 815 3.98 9.61 -9.40
C LEU A 815 4.25 10.97 -10.05
N SER A 816 3.38 11.45 -10.94
CA SER A 816 3.48 12.80 -11.53
C SER A 816 3.45 13.89 -10.46
N PHE A 817 2.52 13.78 -9.50
CA PHE A 817 2.42 14.77 -8.42
C PHE A 817 3.65 14.75 -7.52
N TYR A 818 4.19 13.58 -7.19
CA TYR A 818 5.46 13.43 -6.48
C TYR A 818 6.64 14.06 -7.25
N ILE A 819 6.77 13.75 -8.55
CA ILE A 819 7.85 14.26 -9.40
C ILE A 819 7.84 15.79 -9.44
N ARG A 820 6.66 16.40 -9.52
CA ARG A 820 6.43 17.84 -9.58
C ARG A 820 6.72 18.56 -8.27
N THR A 821 6.32 17.99 -7.14
CA THR A 821 6.24 18.74 -5.87
C THR A 821 7.32 18.40 -4.85
N ALA A 822 7.94 17.22 -4.93
CA ALA A 822 8.96 16.82 -3.96
C ALA A 822 10.28 17.60 -4.14
N ASP A 823 11.06 17.70 -3.06
CA ASP A 823 12.37 18.35 -3.05
C ASP A 823 13.48 17.41 -3.56
N LYS A 824 14.67 17.96 -3.82
CA LYS A 824 15.84 17.23 -4.33
C LYS A 824 16.19 16.06 -3.39
N LEU A 825 16.41 14.88 -3.96
CA LEU A 825 16.77 13.65 -3.22
C LEU A 825 15.76 13.23 -2.14
N GLN A 826 14.53 13.76 -2.16
CA GLN A 826 13.50 13.42 -1.19
C GLN A 826 12.80 12.10 -1.56
N ARG A 827 12.66 11.17 -0.61
CA ARG A 827 11.85 9.95 -0.78
C ARG A 827 10.36 10.24 -0.64
N THR A 828 9.51 9.46 -1.30
CA THR A 828 8.04 9.62 -1.24
C THR A 828 7.50 9.61 0.19
N ALA A 829 8.05 8.76 1.05
CA ALA A 829 7.79 8.73 2.49
C ALA A 829 7.89 10.09 3.17
N ARG A 830 9.03 10.78 2.99
CA ARG A 830 9.29 12.10 3.60
C ARG A 830 8.55 13.22 2.89
N TRP A 831 8.22 13.02 1.62
CA TRP A 831 7.40 13.96 0.87
C TRP A 831 5.96 13.96 1.40
N ILE A 832 5.33 12.80 1.59
CA ILE A 832 3.97 12.70 2.16
C ILE A 832 3.91 13.29 3.57
N GLU A 833 4.91 13.04 4.42
CA GLU A 833 4.97 13.65 5.77
C GLU A 833 5.01 15.19 5.73
N ASN A 834 5.58 15.77 4.67
CA ASN A 834 5.69 17.21 4.50
C ASN A 834 4.50 17.83 3.75
N LEU A 835 3.60 17.03 3.19
CA LEU A 835 2.38 17.55 2.56
C LEU A 835 1.44 18.08 3.65
N PRO A 836 0.83 19.27 3.47
CA PRO A 836 -0.19 19.76 4.38
C PRO A 836 -1.32 18.74 4.49
N GLY A 837 -1.60 18.20 5.69
CA GLY A 837 -2.63 17.14 5.86
C GLY A 837 -2.20 15.72 5.45
N GLY A 838 -0.94 15.52 5.03
CA GLY A 838 -0.35 14.21 4.77
C GLY A 838 -1.09 13.39 3.70
N ILE A 839 -1.37 12.13 4.00
CA ILE A 839 -2.07 11.21 3.08
C ILE A 839 -3.48 11.70 2.71
N LYS A 840 -4.19 12.41 3.60
CA LYS A 840 -5.54 12.90 3.33
C LYS A 840 -5.55 13.92 2.21
N TYR A 841 -4.65 14.89 2.25
CA TYR A 841 -4.51 15.87 1.18
C TYR A 841 -4.10 15.21 -0.13
N LEU A 842 -3.21 14.20 -0.08
CA LEU A 842 -2.87 13.44 -1.28
C LEU A 842 -4.10 12.74 -1.88
N GLN A 843 -4.97 12.13 -1.06
CA GLN A 843 -6.22 11.51 -1.49
C GLN A 843 -7.16 12.53 -2.17
N GLU A 844 -7.38 13.68 -1.53
CA GLU A 844 -8.19 14.76 -2.09
C GLU A 844 -7.66 15.21 -3.47
N VAL A 845 -6.34 15.29 -3.65
CA VAL A 845 -5.73 15.73 -4.91
C VAL A 845 -5.81 14.65 -6.00
N VAL A 846 -5.48 13.39 -5.69
CA VAL A 846 -5.31 12.34 -6.72
C VAL A 846 -6.54 11.46 -6.95
N LEU A 847 -7.46 11.38 -5.99
CA LEU A 847 -8.68 10.59 -6.09
C LEU A 847 -9.91 11.47 -6.32
N GLU A 848 -10.00 12.61 -5.63
CA GLU A 848 -11.16 13.52 -5.70
C GLU A 848 -10.94 14.70 -6.64
N ASP A 849 -9.76 14.77 -7.28
CA ASP A 849 -9.34 15.86 -8.18
C ASP A 849 -9.61 17.27 -7.63
N LYS A 850 -9.35 17.48 -6.33
CA LYS A 850 -9.61 18.74 -5.63
C LYS A 850 -8.98 19.97 -6.28
N LEU A 851 -7.91 19.78 -7.07
CA LEU A 851 -7.20 20.85 -7.77
C LEU A 851 -7.57 20.96 -9.26
N GLY A 852 -8.34 20.03 -9.81
CA GLY A 852 -8.69 19.98 -11.24
C GLY A 852 -7.50 19.71 -12.17
N ILE A 853 -6.51 18.92 -11.71
CA ILE A 853 -5.24 18.67 -12.45
C ILE A 853 -5.01 17.20 -12.77
N CYS A 854 -5.90 16.28 -12.40
CA CYS A 854 -5.68 14.85 -12.60
C CYS A 854 -5.46 14.49 -14.08
N ALA A 855 -6.25 15.06 -14.98
CA ALA A 855 -6.09 14.86 -16.42
C ALA A 855 -4.72 15.35 -16.94
N ASP A 856 -4.24 16.50 -16.46
CA ASP A 856 -2.92 17.03 -16.82
C ASP A 856 -1.79 16.14 -16.29
N LEU A 857 -1.93 15.61 -15.06
CA LEU A 857 -0.95 14.71 -14.45
C LEU A 857 -0.84 13.38 -15.21
N GLU A 858 -1.98 12.85 -15.68
CA GLU A 858 -2.04 11.65 -16.52
C GLU A 858 -1.45 11.92 -17.90
N GLN A 859 -1.80 13.03 -18.55
CA GLN A 859 -1.25 13.40 -19.86
C GLN A 859 0.27 13.58 -19.78
N GLN A 860 0.77 14.22 -18.73
CA GLN A 860 2.20 14.37 -18.50
C GLN A 860 2.89 13.01 -18.31
N MET A 861 2.29 12.10 -17.55
CA MET A 861 2.82 10.74 -17.37
C MET A 861 2.86 10.00 -18.70
N GLU A 862 1.80 10.08 -19.50
CA GLU A 862 1.71 9.41 -20.80
C GLU A 862 2.79 9.90 -21.78
N GLN A 863 3.09 11.20 -21.80
CA GLN A 863 4.21 11.75 -22.59
C GLN A 863 5.57 11.19 -22.15
N LEU A 864 5.78 11.02 -20.84
CA LEU A 864 7.03 10.46 -20.30
C LEU A 864 7.16 8.96 -20.62
N VAL A 865 6.09 8.19 -20.44
CA VAL A 865 6.08 6.75 -20.74
C VAL A 865 6.26 6.52 -22.24
N GLY A 866 5.55 7.28 -23.08
CA GLY A 866 5.59 7.16 -24.54
C GLY A 866 6.92 7.56 -25.17
N SER A 867 7.79 8.27 -24.46
CA SER A 867 9.12 8.69 -24.92
C SER A 867 10.26 7.73 -24.52
N PHE A 868 9.94 6.53 -24.02
CA PHE A 868 10.93 5.56 -23.58
C PHE A 868 11.94 5.15 -24.68
N PHE A 869 13.21 5.09 -24.30
CA PHE A 869 14.28 4.39 -25.01
C PHE A 869 15.24 3.74 -24.01
N CYS A 870 15.99 2.74 -24.46
CA CYS A 870 17.07 2.14 -23.65
C CYS A 870 18.34 2.99 -23.78
N GLU A 871 18.78 3.63 -22.68
CA GLU A 871 19.97 4.48 -22.65
C GLU A 871 21.23 3.76 -23.18
N TRP A 872 21.41 2.48 -22.85
CA TRP A 872 22.57 1.70 -23.34
C TRP A 872 22.48 1.40 -24.84
N THR A 873 21.29 1.13 -25.38
CA THR A 873 21.11 0.95 -26.82
C THR A 873 21.46 2.24 -27.58
N GLU A 874 21.08 3.40 -27.05
CA GLU A 874 21.40 4.70 -27.65
C GLU A 874 22.87 5.12 -27.47
N VAL A 875 23.56 4.59 -26.46
CA VAL A 875 25.03 4.70 -26.36
C VAL A 875 25.70 3.88 -27.46
N LEU A 876 25.29 2.63 -27.66
CA LEU A 876 25.93 1.72 -28.63
C LEU A 876 25.75 2.15 -30.09
N LYS A 877 24.66 2.86 -30.40
CA LYS A 877 24.40 3.44 -31.73
C LYS A 877 25.29 4.64 -32.06
N ASP A 878 25.89 5.28 -31.06
CA ASP A 878 26.65 6.53 -31.21
C ASP A 878 28.14 6.32 -30.83
N PRO A 879 29.05 6.22 -31.82
CA PRO A 879 30.48 6.05 -31.55
C PRO A 879 31.09 7.13 -30.66
N GLU A 880 30.58 8.36 -30.69
CA GLU A 880 31.07 9.45 -29.84
C GLU A 880 30.67 9.25 -28.38
N ARG A 881 29.50 8.65 -28.11
CA ARG A 881 29.10 8.27 -26.73
C ARG A 881 29.91 7.09 -26.23
N VAL A 882 30.21 6.09 -27.08
CA VAL A 882 31.07 4.95 -26.71
C VAL A 882 32.45 5.42 -26.26
N LYS A 883 33.07 6.38 -26.97
CA LYS A 883 34.38 6.97 -26.61
C LYS A 883 34.41 7.61 -25.21
N GLN A 884 33.25 8.03 -24.67
CA GLN A 884 33.18 8.64 -23.34
C GLN A 884 33.44 7.65 -22.19
N PHE A 885 33.46 6.34 -22.48
CA PHE A 885 33.72 5.29 -21.51
C PHE A 885 35.20 4.88 -21.42
N SER A 886 36.06 5.41 -22.29
CA SER A 886 37.51 5.16 -22.25
C SER A 886 38.15 5.59 -20.93
N GLN A 887 39.12 4.81 -20.43
CA GLN A 887 39.82 5.16 -19.19
C GLN A 887 40.66 6.43 -19.38
N PHE A 888 41.42 6.52 -20.48
CA PHE A 888 42.27 7.64 -20.82
C PHE A 888 41.97 8.14 -22.24
N ALA A 889 42.21 9.43 -22.48
CA ALA A 889 42.02 10.05 -23.79
C ALA A 889 43.21 9.87 -24.74
N ASN A 890 44.38 9.49 -24.22
CA ASN A 890 45.64 9.46 -24.96
C ASN A 890 46.30 8.07 -25.05
N THR A 891 45.68 7.03 -24.47
CA THR A 891 46.16 5.64 -24.53
C THR A 891 45.00 4.66 -24.33
N GLU A 892 45.13 3.48 -24.89
CA GLU A 892 44.22 2.34 -24.67
C GLU A 892 44.64 1.45 -23.49
N GLU A 893 45.82 1.72 -22.90
CA GLU A 893 46.34 0.96 -21.76
C GLU A 893 45.44 1.13 -20.52
N GLY A 894 44.86 0.03 -20.04
CA GLY A 894 44.05 0.01 -18.83
C GLY A 894 44.90 -0.10 -17.56
N VAL A 895 44.61 0.73 -16.56
CA VAL A 895 45.32 0.70 -15.26
C VAL A 895 44.36 0.33 -14.14
N GLN A 896 44.68 -0.72 -13.40
CA GLN A 896 43.94 -1.14 -12.21
C GLN A 896 44.51 -0.45 -10.96
N THR A 897 43.64 0.24 -10.21
CA THR A 897 44.03 1.07 -9.05
C THR A 897 43.75 0.39 -7.71
N VAL A 898 43.11 -0.77 -7.71
CA VAL A 898 42.74 -1.55 -6.52
C VAL A 898 42.94 -3.03 -6.80
N GLU A 899 43.63 -3.73 -5.90
CA GLU A 899 43.89 -5.17 -5.99
C GLU A 899 42.61 -6.01 -5.78
N ASP A 900 42.47 -7.08 -6.56
CA ASP A 900 41.38 -8.05 -6.42
C ASP A 900 41.76 -9.17 -5.45
N VAL A 901 40.80 -9.59 -4.63
CA VAL A 901 40.92 -10.72 -3.71
C VAL A 901 39.84 -11.75 -3.99
N GLN A 902 40.19 -13.02 -3.82
CA GLN A 902 39.23 -14.12 -3.95
C GLN A 902 38.56 -14.40 -2.60
N GLU A 903 37.22 -14.36 -2.57
CA GLU A 903 36.42 -14.69 -1.41
C GLU A 903 35.09 -15.34 -1.84
N ARG A 904 34.72 -16.46 -1.20
CA ARG A 904 33.52 -17.25 -1.57
C ARG A 904 33.51 -17.65 -3.06
N ASP A 905 34.66 -18.07 -3.57
CA ASP A 905 34.87 -18.49 -4.97
C ASP A 905 34.61 -17.40 -6.02
N GLN A 906 34.47 -16.13 -5.62
CA GLN A 906 34.30 -14.97 -6.50
C GLN A 906 35.38 -13.93 -6.24
N HIS A 907 35.63 -13.07 -7.24
CA HIS A 907 36.56 -11.95 -7.10
C HIS A 907 35.85 -10.71 -6.57
N ARG A 908 36.51 -9.96 -5.69
CA ARG A 908 36.05 -8.65 -5.24
C ARG A 908 37.25 -7.75 -4.98
N PRO A 909 37.09 -6.42 -4.96
CA PRO A 909 38.18 -5.54 -4.53
C PRO A 909 38.59 -5.78 -3.08
N THR A 910 39.85 -5.48 -2.77
CA THR A 910 40.35 -5.34 -1.39
C THR A 910 39.64 -4.21 -0.62
N TYR A 911 39.88 -4.13 0.69
CA TYR A 911 39.30 -3.09 1.55
C TYR A 911 39.93 -1.71 1.29
N TRP A 912 39.17 -0.64 1.54
CA TRP A 912 39.69 0.72 1.43
C TRP A 912 40.80 1.01 2.44
N PRO A 913 41.74 1.90 2.10
CA PRO A 913 42.67 2.42 3.09
C PRO A 913 41.90 3.18 4.18
N LYS A 914 42.29 2.97 5.44
CA LYS A 914 41.70 3.64 6.60
C LYS A 914 41.97 5.14 6.56
N ASP A 915 43.20 5.53 6.23
CA ASP A 915 43.66 6.91 6.29
C ASP A 915 43.64 7.61 4.93
N SER A 916 43.41 8.92 4.96
CA SER A 916 43.59 9.81 3.81
C SER A 916 45.06 10.14 3.61
N ILE A 917 45.44 10.51 2.38
CA ILE A 917 46.77 11.09 2.13
C ILE A 917 46.69 12.57 2.50
N THR A 918 47.45 12.98 3.52
CA THR A 918 47.49 14.36 4.02
C THR A 918 48.65 15.20 3.47
N THR A 919 49.46 14.60 2.58
CA THR A 919 50.53 15.31 1.88
C THR A 919 49.96 16.45 1.05
N ASP A 920 50.50 17.67 1.23
CA ASP A 920 50.12 18.82 0.40
C ASP A 920 50.90 18.81 -0.92
N PHE A 921 50.27 18.27 -1.96
CA PHE A 921 50.85 18.17 -3.29
C PHE A 921 50.97 19.52 -4.03
N ARG A 922 50.40 20.62 -3.52
CA ARG A 922 50.55 21.96 -4.13
C ARG A 922 51.96 22.49 -4.00
N GLY A 923 52.63 22.14 -2.90
CA GLY A 923 53.97 22.63 -2.54
C GLY A 923 55.12 21.84 -3.16
N THR A 924 54.84 20.84 -4.01
CA THR A 924 55.89 20.01 -4.62
C THR A 924 56.78 20.87 -5.52
N LYS A 925 58.09 20.88 -5.22
CA LYS A 925 59.09 21.57 -6.04
C LYS A 925 59.65 20.60 -7.07
N TRP A 926 59.59 21.01 -8.33
CA TRP A 926 60.04 20.22 -9.48
C TRP A 926 61.42 20.68 -9.95
N THR A 927 62.28 19.74 -10.35
CA THR A 927 63.67 20.06 -10.76
C THR A 927 63.75 20.82 -12.08
N ASP A 928 62.94 20.43 -13.06
CA ASP A 928 62.76 21.10 -14.35
C ASP A 928 61.31 20.91 -14.85
N LEU A 929 60.81 21.80 -15.71
CA LEU A 929 59.44 21.76 -16.23
C LEU A 929 59.40 22.01 -17.74
N ALA A 930 58.98 21.00 -18.49
CA ALA A 930 58.85 21.06 -19.95
C ALA A 930 57.39 20.92 -20.40
N TRP A 931 57.03 21.58 -21.49
CA TRP A 931 55.69 21.46 -22.10
C TRP A 931 55.55 20.13 -22.84
N GLN A 932 54.52 19.35 -22.50
CA GLN A 932 54.28 18.01 -23.04
C GLN A 932 52.89 17.93 -23.69
N PRO A 933 52.76 17.47 -24.96
CA PRO A 933 51.46 17.29 -25.59
C PRO A 933 50.79 16.03 -25.00
N LEU A 934 49.62 16.18 -24.38
CA LEU A 934 48.95 15.06 -23.67
C LEU A 934 47.51 14.79 -24.11
N ALA A 935 46.86 15.74 -24.77
CA ALA A 935 45.52 15.57 -25.32
C ALA A 935 45.36 16.42 -26.59
N ARG A 936 44.29 16.19 -27.35
CA ARG A 936 43.93 17.04 -28.49
C ARG A 936 42.80 17.99 -28.11
N SER A 937 42.81 19.20 -28.67
CA SER A 937 41.80 20.22 -28.37
C SER A 937 40.40 19.85 -28.87
N ASP A 938 40.31 19.04 -29.93
CA ASP A 938 39.07 18.49 -30.50
C ASP A 938 38.37 17.46 -29.60
N GLN A 939 39.10 16.87 -28.64
CA GLN A 939 38.53 15.96 -27.64
C GLN A 939 37.75 16.69 -26.54
N PHE A 940 37.89 18.02 -26.45
CA PHE A 940 37.18 18.84 -25.46
C PHE A 940 36.04 19.63 -26.09
N GLN A 941 34.87 19.53 -25.46
CA GLN A 941 33.71 20.34 -25.82
C GLN A 941 33.62 21.55 -24.91
N ASP A 942 33.46 22.73 -25.47
CA ASP A 942 33.22 23.95 -24.69
C ASP A 942 31.71 24.07 -24.42
N THR A 943 31.26 23.45 -23.32
CA THR A 943 29.85 23.47 -22.90
C THR A 943 29.66 24.41 -21.72
N ALA A 944 28.42 24.85 -21.47
CA ALA A 944 28.06 25.65 -20.29
C ALA A 944 28.35 24.95 -18.94
N THR A 945 28.69 23.67 -18.94
CA THR A 945 28.99 22.89 -17.74
C THR A 945 30.46 22.48 -17.62
N GLY A 946 31.27 22.83 -18.63
CA GLY A 946 32.67 22.41 -18.80
C GLY A 946 32.83 20.99 -19.36
N SER A 947 34.06 20.66 -19.76
CA SER A 947 34.45 19.29 -20.16
C SER A 947 35.76 18.88 -19.52
N SER A 948 36.03 17.58 -19.50
CA SER A 948 37.18 17.01 -18.81
C SER A 948 37.60 15.66 -19.38
N LEU A 949 38.89 15.36 -19.28
CA LEU A 949 39.51 14.11 -19.73
C LEU A 949 40.56 13.65 -18.72
N ALA A 950 40.69 12.32 -18.57
CA ALA A 950 41.82 11.72 -17.89
C ALA A 950 42.90 11.36 -18.93
N VAL A 951 44.16 11.60 -18.60
CA VAL A 951 45.32 11.24 -19.43
C VAL A 951 46.37 10.51 -18.61
N LYS A 952 47.16 9.66 -19.26
CA LYS A 952 48.27 8.92 -18.64
C LYS A 952 49.61 9.42 -19.17
N ARG A 953 50.61 9.56 -18.30
CA ARG A 953 52.01 9.83 -18.66
C ARG A 953 52.92 9.04 -17.72
N GLY A 954 53.67 8.08 -18.25
CA GLY A 954 54.39 7.11 -17.42
C GLY A 954 53.40 6.28 -16.58
N ASP A 955 53.64 6.23 -15.27
CA ASP A 955 52.73 5.65 -14.26
C ASP A 955 51.73 6.68 -13.70
N THR A 956 51.90 7.97 -13.97
CA THR A 956 51.06 9.05 -13.43
C THR A 956 49.79 9.29 -14.26
N GLN A 957 48.67 9.51 -13.57
CA GLN A 957 47.38 9.89 -14.17
C GLN A 957 47.06 11.36 -13.86
N LEU A 958 46.65 12.12 -14.88
CA LEU A 958 46.30 13.54 -14.77
C LEU A 958 44.86 13.78 -15.24
N ALA A 959 44.24 14.84 -14.72
CA ALA A 959 42.95 15.34 -15.15
C ALA A 959 43.15 16.66 -15.88
N ILE A 960 42.59 16.80 -17.08
CA ILE A 960 42.57 18.05 -17.83
C ILE A 960 41.11 18.49 -17.94
N PHE A 961 40.84 19.77 -17.69
CA PHE A 961 39.53 20.39 -17.75
C PHE A 961 39.54 21.53 -18.78
N LYS A 962 38.42 21.72 -19.49
CA LYS A 962 38.16 22.88 -20.34
C LYS A 962 36.89 23.57 -19.84
N VAL A 963 37.01 24.84 -19.47
CA VAL A 963 35.94 25.63 -18.89
C VAL A 963 36.00 27.05 -19.43
N LYS A 964 34.92 27.53 -20.06
CA LYS A 964 34.83 28.89 -20.63
C LYS A 964 36.03 29.21 -21.55
N GLY A 965 36.38 28.27 -22.43
CA GLY A 965 37.54 28.38 -23.33
C GLY A 965 38.94 28.24 -22.70
N GLN A 966 39.05 28.17 -21.37
CA GLN A 966 40.32 28.02 -20.65
C GLN A 966 40.60 26.57 -20.24
N TYR A 967 41.87 26.20 -20.17
CA TYR A 967 42.29 24.87 -19.75
C TYR A 967 42.86 24.88 -18.33
N TYR A 968 42.61 23.80 -17.60
CA TYR A 968 43.15 23.55 -16.26
C TYR A 968 43.65 22.11 -16.16
N ALA A 969 44.75 21.87 -15.45
CA ALA A 969 45.29 20.52 -15.27
C ALA A 969 45.62 20.24 -13.81
N THR A 970 45.26 19.04 -13.35
CA THR A 970 45.51 18.55 -11.98
C THR A 970 46.00 17.11 -12.01
N GLN A 971 46.47 16.60 -10.87
CA GLN A 971 46.53 15.14 -10.69
C GLN A 971 45.12 14.53 -10.82
N GLN A 972 45.02 13.26 -11.23
CA GLN A 972 43.73 12.55 -11.32
C GLN A 972 43.25 11.99 -9.97
N MET A 973 44.18 11.71 -9.05
CA MET A 973 43.90 11.10 -7.75
C MET A 973 43.33 12.11 -6.74
N CYS A 974 42.19 11.78 -6.15
CA CYS A 974 41.68 12.37 -4.92
C CYS A 974 42.41 11.77 -3.69
N PRO A 975 43.14 12.57 -2.88
CA PRO A 975 43.91 12.10 -1.73
C PRO A 975 43.09 11.42 -0.62
N HIS A 976 41.79 11.73 -0.50
CA HIS A 976 40.95 11.27 0.61
C HIS A 976 40.87 9.74 0.74
N LYS A 977 40.71 9.03 -0.39
CA LYS A 977 40.70 7.54 -0.44
C LYS A 977 41.48 6.99 -1.63
N ARG A 978 42.47 7.74 -2.11
CA ARG A 978 43.33 7.34 -3.25
C ARG A 978 42.53 7.01 -4.51
N ALA A 979 41.45 7.77 -4.76
CA ALA A 979 40.52 7.50 -5.85
C ALA A 979 40.89 8.30 -7.10
N PHE A 980 41.18 7.63 -8.22
CA PHE A 980 41.61 8.25 -9.49
C PHE A 980 40.42 8.71 -10.35
N VAL A 981 39.75 9.79 -9.93
CA VAL A 981 38.41 10.14 -10.42
C VAL A 981 38.16 11.62 -10.69
N LEU A 982 39.16 12.50 -10.54
CA LEU A 982 38.93 13.95 -10.57
C LEU A 982 38.41 14.44 -11.93
N SER A 983 38.85 13.87 -13.05
CA SER A 983 38.28 14.12 -14.37
C SER A 983 36.77 13.89 -14.44
N ASP A 984 36.23 12.99 -13.62
CA ASP A 984 34.82 12.62 -13.68
C ASP A 984 33.94 13.54 -12.81
N GLY A 985 34.56 14.46 -12.05
CA GLY A 985 33.91 15.41 -11.15
C GLY A 985 32.98 16.41 -11.83
N LEU A 986 32.11 17.00 -11.01
CA LEU A 986 31.33 18.16 -11.40
C LEU A 986 32.17 19.41 -11.18
N ILE A 987 32.29 20.22 -12.23
CA ILE A 987 32.95 21.53 -12.15
C ILE A 987 31.94 22.52 -11.56
N GLY A 988 32.32 23.24 -10.52
CA GLY A 988 31.45 24.24 -9.87
C GLY A 988 32.10 25.62 -9.85
N ASP A 989 31.27 26.65 -9.76
CA ASP A 989 31.73 28.03 -9.59
C ASP A 989 31.02 28.78 -8.48
N ASP A 990 31.68 29.83 -8.02
CA ASP A 990 31.09 30.89 -7.19
C ASP A 990 31.22 32.20 -7.95
N PHE A 991 30.12 32.62 -8.58
CA PHE A 991 30.04 33.84 -9.38
C PHE A 991 30.35 35.12 -8.59
N LYS A 992 30.32 35.08 -7.24
CA LYS A 992 30.68 36.25 -6.41
C LYS A 992 32.18 36.38 -6.22
N THR A 993 32.87 35.26 -6.06
CA THR A 993 34.31 35.23 -5.78
C THR A 993 35.16 34.86 -6.99
N ASN A 994 34.52 34.52 -8.12
CA ASN A 994 35.14 33.96 -9.32
C ASN A 994 35.97 32.69 -9.05
N LYS A 995 35.66 31.97 -7.97
CA LYS A 995 36.29 30.68 -7.67
C LYS A 995 35.73 29.59 -8.57
N LEU A 996 36.63 28.76 -9.06
CA LEU A 996 36.33 27.58 -9.87
C LEU A 996 36.89 26.35 -9.18
N TRP A 997 36.11 25.29 -9.07
CA TRP A 997 36.55 24.03 -8.46
C TRP A 997 36.04 22.81 -9.21
N VAL A 998 36.66 21.66 -8.92
CA VAL A 998 36.12 20.34 -9.25
C VAL A 998 35.71 19.61 -7.97
N SER A 999 34.48 19.10 -7.94
CA SER A 999 33.98 18.27 -6.85
C SER A 999 34.32 16.81 -7.13
N CYS A 1000 35.07 16.17 -6.23
CA CYS A 1000 35.36 14.75 -6.29
C CYS A 1000 34.06 13.93 -6.39
N PRO A 1001 33.90 13.08 -7.42
CA PRO A 1001 32.74 12.20 -7.62
C PRO A 1001 32.30 11.42 -6.38
N TYR A 1002 33.27 10.88 -5.62
CA TYR A 1002 33.00 9.90 -4.56
C TYR A 1002 32.79 10.55 -3.21
N HIS A 1003 33.57 11.59 -2.92
CA HIS A 1003 33.71 12.13 -1.56
C HIS A 1003 33.23 13.59 -1.46
N LYS A 1004 32.85 14.20 -2.59
CA LYS A 1004 32.40 15.60 -2.67
C LYS A 1004 33.39 16.59 -2.02
N ARG A 1005 34.68 16.31 -2.18
CA ARG A 1005 35.79 17.24 -1.87
C ARG A 1005 35.95 18.22 -3.01
N ASN A 1006 35.98 19.52 -2.71
CA ASN A 1006 35.95 20.59 -3.71
C ASN A 1006 37.36 21.17 -3.87
N TYR A 1007 38.03 20.88 -4.99
CA TYR A 1007 39.41 21.30 -5.26
C TYR A 1007 39.43 22.50 -6.20
N GLU A 1008 40.00 23.63 -5.76
CA GLU A 1008 40.09 24.82 -6.59
C GLU A 1008 40.97 24.57 -7.84
N LEU A 1009 40.51 24.98 -9.02
CA LEU A 1009 41.20 24.77 -10.30
C LEU A 1009 42.05 25.97 -10.72
N SER A 1010 41.80 27.15 -10.14
CA SER A 1010 42.37 28.43 -10.59
C SER A 1010 42.78 29.33 -9.42
N GLY A 1011 43.62 30.32 -9.70
CA GLY A 1011 44.03 31.33 -8.72
C GLY A 1011 45.19 30.89 -7.82
N ALA A 1012 45.51 31.70 -6.80
CA ALA A 1012 46.63 31.44 -5.88
C ALA A 1012 46.42 30.19 -5.01
N ASP A 1013 45.16 29.80 -4.81
CA ASP A 1013 44.76 28.62 -4.04
C ASP A 1013 44.55 27.37 -4.91
N ALA A 1014 44.96 27.37 -6.19
CA ALA A 1014 44.80 26.22 -7.08
C ALA A 1014 45.33 24.92 -6.44
N GLY A 1015 44.50 23.89 -6.44
CA GLY A 1015 44.73 22.60 -5.81
C GLY A 1015 44.29 22.50 -4.35
N LYS A 1016 43.89 23.61 -3.71
CA LYS A 1016 43.40 23.62 -2.33
C LYS A 1016 42.03 22.97 -2.26
N CYS A 1017 41.79 22.12 -1.26
CA CYS A 1017 40.46 21.61 -1.00
C CYS A 1017 39.68 22.57 -0.08
N GLY A 1018 38.64 23.20 -0.63
CA GLY A 1018 37.87 24.24 0.04
C GLY A 1018 37.00 23.76 1.21
N ASN A 1019 36.76 22.45 1.34
CA ASN A 1019 35.95 21.87 2.42
C ASN A 1019 36.69 20.85 3.30
N ASP A 1020 38.00 20.67 3.09
CA ASP A 1020 38.90 19.86 3.93
C ASP A 1020 40.35 20.19 3.59
N GLU A 1021 40.97 21.15 4.31
CA GLU A 1021 42.31 21.65 4.00
C GLU A 1021 43.43 20.61 4.17
N SER A 1022 43.13 19.46 4.80
CA SER A 1022 44.10 18.39 5.02
C SER A 1022 44.42 17.58 3.77
N VAL A 1023 43.61 17.69 2.71
CA VAL A 1023 43.73 16.91 1.48
C VAL A 1023 43.85 17.85 0.29
N ASN A 1024 45.06 18.22 -0.13
CA ASN A 1024 45.29 19.11 -1.28
C ASN A 1024 45.84 18.34 -2.48
N ILE A 1025 45.74 18.90 -3.68
CA ILE A 1025 46.17 18.25 -4.94
C ILE A 1025 47.17 19.09 -5.72
N ALA A 1026 48.02 18.43 -6.51
CA ALA A 1026 48.88 19.10 -7.48
C ALA A 1026 48.08 19.67 -8.65
N THR A 1027 48.49 20.86 -9.10
CA THR A 1027 48.02 21.51 -10.33
C THR A 1027 49.19 21.81 -11.25
N PHE A 1028 48.93 21.87 -12.54
CA PHE A 1028 49.94 22.05 -13.56
C PHE A 1028 49.50 23.12 -14.57
N PRO A 1029 50.42 23.99 -15.04
CA PRO A 1029 50.13 24.88 -16.16
C PRO A 1029 49.75 24.07 -17.40
N VAL A 1030 48.74 24.54 -18.13
CA VAL A 1030 48.23 23.90 -19.34
C VAL A 1030 47.86 24.96 -20.38
N GLU A 1031 48.15 24.69 -21.66
CA GLU A 1031 47.81 25.57 -22.77
C GLU A 1031 47.42 24.76 -24.01
N ALA A 1032 46.49 25.26 -24.82
CA ALA A 1032 46.25 24.74 -26.16
C ALA A 1032 47.07 25.54 -27.17
N ARG A 1033 47.69 24.85 -28.14
CA ARG A 1033 48.48 25.47 -29.21
C ARG A 1033 47.80 25.34 -30.56
N GLU A 1034 48.27 26.13 -31.53
CA GLU A 1034 47.72 26.17 -32.90
C GLU A 1034 47.84 24.83 -33.65
N ASP A 1035 48.71 23.94 -33.21
CA ASP A 1035 48.87 22.57 -33.74
C ASP A 1035 47.71 21.62 -33.36
N GLY A 1036 46.74 22.11 -32.59
CA GLY A 1036 45.58 21.34 -32.11
C GLY A 1036 45.87 20.48 -30.89
N SER A 1037 47.06 20.57 -30.29
CA SER A 1037 47.43 19.82 -29.09
C SER A 1037 47.24 20.65 -27.82
N VAL A 1038 46.88 19.97 -26.74
CA VAL A 1038 46.83 20.52 -25.38
C VAL A 1038 48.09 20.08 -24.65
N TYR A 1039 48.92 21.07 -24.32
CA TYR A 1039 50.21 20.92 -23.66
C TYR A 1039 50.06 21.13 -22.16
N VAL A 1040 50.62 20.22 -21.36
CA VAL A 1040 50.73 20.38 -19.90
C VAL A 1040 52.21 20.52 -19.53
N LYS A 1041 52.54 21.49 -18.69
CA LYS A 1041 53.91 21.73 -18.25
C LYS A 1041 54.24 20.80 -17.07
N LEU A 1042 55.13 19.84 -17.29
CA LEU A 1042 55.41 18.74 -16.37
C LEU A 1042 56.91 18.48 -16.20
N PRO A 1043 57.32 17.86 -15.07
CA PRO A 1043 58.71 17.44 -14.85
C PRO A 1043 59.10 16.20 -15.66
N PRO A 1044 60.37 15.74 -15.59
CA PRO A 1044 60.76 14.41 -16.07
C PRO A 1044 59.84 13.30 -15.55
N VAL A 1045 59.64 12.25 -16.33
CA VAL A 1045 58.65 11.19 -16.02
C VAL A 1045 59.01 10.47 -14.72
N GLU A 1046 60.29 10.21 -14.50
CA GLU A 1046 60.80 9.55 -13.29
C GLU A 1046 60.51 10.38 -12.03
N GLU A 1047 60.66 11.69 -12.11
CA GLU A 1047 60.36 12.62 -11.01
C GLU A 1047 58.84 12.69 -10.76
N LEU A 1048 58.04 12.81 -11.84
CA LEU A 1048 56.59 12.84 -11.74
C LEU A 1048 56.05 11.56 -11.10
N ASP A 1049 56.50 10.40 -11.57
CA ASP A 1049 56.06 9.08 -11.10
C ASP A 1049 56.50 8.81 -9.66
N SER A 1050 57.65 9.35 -9.23
CA SER A 1050 58.09 9.24 -7.83
C SER A 1050 57.13 9.90 -6.84
N VAL A 1051 56.41 10.95 -7.25
CA VAL A 1051 55.49 11.71 -6.40
C VAL A 1051 54.02 11.32 -6.62
N LEU A 1052 53.61 11.18 -7.88
CA LEU A 1052 52.21 11.02 -8.31
C LEU A 1052 51.92 9.70 -9.05
N GLY A 1053 52.91 8.80 -9.16
CA GLY A 1053 52.76 7.52 -9.84
C GLY A 1053 51.63 6.69 -9.27
N THR A 1054 50.80 6.11 -10.14
CA THR A 1054 49.63 5.32 -9.74
C THR A 1054 50.02 4.17 -8.82
N SER A 1055 51.12 3.48 -9.13
CA SER A 1055 51.64 2.32 -8.40
C SER A 1055 51.93 2.61 -6.92
N ASN A 1056 52.31 3.85 -6.57
CA ASN A 1056 52.55 4.29 -5.19
C ASN A 1056 51.26 4.34 -4.36
N PHE A 1057 50.12 4.49 -5.03
CA PHE A 1057 48.82 4.73 -4.39
C PHE A 1057 47.81 3.61 -4.61
N VAL A 1058 48.18 2.54 -5.34
CA VAL A 1058 47.35 1.34 -5.50
C VAL A 1058 46.93 0.82 -4.13
N VAL A 1059 45.65 0.54 -3.98
CA VAL A 1059 45.12 -0.05 -2.75
C VAL A 1059 45.45 -1.54 -2.76
N LYS A 1060 46.44 -1.92 -1.95
CA LYS A 1060 46.94 -3.30 -1.78
C LYS A 1060 46.18 -4.04 -0.69
N LYS A 1061 46.31 -5.37 -0.67
CA LYS A 1061 45.72 -6.30 0.31
C LYS A 1061 46.26 -6.18 1.75
N GLU A 1062 47.27 -5.36 2.03
CA GLU A 1062 48.07 -5.43 3.25
C GLU A 1062 47.27 -5.39 4.58
N GLY A 1063 47.47 -6.44 5.40
CA GLY A 1063 47.39 -6.37 6.86
C GLY A 1063 46.08 -6.73 7.55
N GLU A 1064 44.94 -6.85 6.87
CA GLU A 1064 43.68 -7.20 7.55
C GLU A 1064 43.39 -8.71 7.52
N GLU A 1065 43.44 -9.33 8.69
CA GLU A 1065 42.84 -10.64 8.98
C GLU A 1065 41.38 -10.60 8.50
N LYS A 1066 40.88 -11.63 7.77
CA LYS A 1066 39.51 -11.54 7.23
C LYS A 1066 38.56 -11.28 8.42
N PRO A 1067 37.58 -10.36 8.31
CA PRO A 1067 36.78 -9.95 9.47
C PRO A 1067 36.12 -11.11 10.23
N PHE A 1068 35.83 -12.20 9.52
CA PHE A 1068 35.24 -13.41 10.07
C PHE A 1068 36.24 -14.56 10.26
N GLU A 1069 37.53 -14.43 9.96
CA GLU A 1069 38.48 -15.54 10.01
C GLU A 1069 38.57 -16.18 11.41
N LYS A 1070 38.67 -15.34 12.45
CA LYS A 1070 38.65 -15.81 13.84
C LYS A 1070 37.32 -16.46 14.21
N LEU A 1071 36.22 -15.91 13.70
CA LEU A 1071 34.88 -16.41 13.94
C LEU A 1071 34.67 -17.77 13.25
N ASP A 1072 35.05 -17.87 11.97
CA ASP A 1072 35.01 -19.08 11.16
C ASP A 1072 35.88 -20.17 11.80
N LYS A 1073 37.11 -19.85 12.21
CA LYS A 1073 37.98 -20.78 12.96
C LYS A 1073 37.33 -21.27 14.26
N LYS A 1074 36.57 -20.41 14.94
CA LYS A 1074 35.85 -20.75 16.19
C LYS A 1074 34.60 -21.60 15.95
N ILE A 1075 33.80 -21.28 14.93
CA ILE A 1075 32.49 -21.92 14.65
C ILE A 1075 32.65 -23.20 13.83
N LEU A 1076 33.60 -23.25 12.89
CA LEU A 1076 33.81 -24.38 11.98
C LEU A 1076 34.66 -25.50 12.59
N LYS A 1077 35.14 -25.35 13.83
CA LYS A 1077 35.90 -26.38 14.53
C LYS A 1077 35.05 -27.65 14.69
N GLY A 1078 35.39 -28.70 13.93
CA GLY A 1078 34.67 -29.99 13.93
C GLY A 1078 33.62 -30.18 12.82
N GLN A 1079 33.40 -29.20 11.94
CA GLN A 1079 32.54 -29.39 10.77
C GLN A 1079 33.30 -30.08 9.63
N LYS A 1080 32.74 -31.17 9.08
CA LYS A 1080 33.28 -31.85 7.89
C LYS A 1080 33.29 -30.86 6.70
N GLY A 1081 34.34 -30.91 5.88
CA GLY A 1081 34.52 -30.00 4.74
C GLY A 1081 33.33 -30.00 3.78
N LYS A 1082 33.12 -28.87 3.08
CA LYS A 1082 32.07 -28.73 2.06
C LYS A 1082 32.25 -29.80 0.99
N PHE A 1083 31.28 -30.69 0.85
CA PHE A 1083 31.19 -31.58 -0.30
C PHE A 1083 31.06 -30.74 -1.58
N VAL A 1084 31.90 -31.02 -2.58
CA VAL A 1084 31.90 -30.34 -3.88
C VAL A 1084 30.66 -30.73 -4.72
N SER A 1085 30.08 -31.89 -4.41
CA SER A 1085 28.78 -32.36 -4.88
C SER A 1085 28.12 -33.22 -3.79
N HIS A 1086 26.80 -33.16 -3.67
CA HIS A 1086 26.05 -34.09 -2.81
C HIS A 1086 25.94 -35.51 -3.39
N LEU A 1087 26.46 -35.73 -4.60
CA LEU A 1087 26.56 -37.05 -5.23
C LEU A 1087 27.98 -37.59 -5.09
N GLU A 1088 28.09 -38.88 -4.76
CA GLU A 1088 29.35 -39.59 -4.50
C GLU A 1088 30.34 -39.51 -5.69
N ASN A 1089 29.81 -39.50 -6.92
CA ASN A 1089 30.57 -39.35 -8.17
C ASN A 1089 30.22 -38.07 -8.95
N GLY A 1090 29.75 -37.02 -8.26
CA GLY A 1090 29.39 -35.77 -8.91
C GLY A 1090 30.64 -35.04 -9.44
N MET A 1091 30.59 -34.55 -10.69
CA MET A 1091 31.67 -33.75 -11.32
C MET A 1091 32.05 -32.47 -10.56
N GLY A 1092 31.26 -32.05 -9.56
CA GLY A 1092 31.41 -30.76 -8.89
C GLY A 1092 30.92 -29.60 -9.76
N MET A 1093 30.62 -28.45 -9.12
CA MET A 1093 30.01 -27.30 -9.81
C MET A 1093 30.83 -26.80 -11.01
N LYS A 1094 32.15 -26.68 -10.87
CA LYS A 1094 33.04 -26.14 -11.92
C LYS A 1094 33.16 -27.07 -13.13
N ALA A 1095 33.40 -28.36 -12.94
CA ALA A 1095 33.56 -29.27 -14.08
C ALA A 1095 32.22 -29.50 -14.80
N LYS A 1096 31.10 -29.54 -14.06
CA LYS A 1096 29.78 -29.64 -14.70
C LYS A 1096 29.43 -28.39 -15.53
N ALA A 1097 29.67 -27.19 -15.00
CA ALA A 1097 29.45 -25.95 -15.74
C ALA A 1097 30.34 -25.86 -16.97
N ASN A 1098 31.62 -26.25 -16.88
CA ASN A 1098 32.51 -26.30 -18.04
C ASN A 1098 32.06 -27.34 -19.07
N ALA A 1099 31.56 -28.50 -18.67
CA ALA A 1099 31.02 -29.50 -19.60
C ALA A 1099 29.77 -29.00 -20.36
N ILE A 1100 28.90 -28.23 -19.69
CA ILE A 1100 27.74 -27.58 -20.32
C ILE A 1100 28.19 -26.51 -21.32
N LEU A 1101 29.14 -25.65 -20.92
CA LEU A 1101 29.64 -24.55 -21.77
C LEU A 1101 30.55 -25.01 -22.92
N ALA A 1102 31.19 -26.18 -22.80
CA ALA A 1102 32.02 -26.77 -23.84
C ALA A 1102 31.21 -27.59 -24.87
N GLY A 1103 29.88 -27.56 -24.80
CA GLY A 1103 29.05 -28.26 -25.78
C GLY A 1103 29.05 -29.79 -25.64
N GLY A 1104 29.25 -30.31 -24.43
CA GLY A 1104 29.42 -31.74 -24.22
C GLY A 1104 28.18 -32.55 -24.64
N GLU A 1105 28.35 -33.34 -25.70
CA GLU A 1105 27.46 -34.37 -26.22
C GLU A 1105 26.54 -34.98 -25.14
N ARG A 1106 25.24 -34.77 -25.32
CA ARG A 1106 24.26 -35.79 -24.98
C ARG A 1106 23.56 -36.18 -26.26
N SER A 1107 23.74 -37.45 -26.62
CA SER A 1107 23.01 -38.17 -27.65
C SER A 1107 21.53 -37.78 -27.65
N GLY A 1108 21.09 -37.15 -28.75
CA GLY A 1108 19.69 -36.89 -29.04
C GLY A 1108 19.22 -35.45 -28.83
N GLY A 1109 19.48 -34.60 -29.84
CA GLY A 1109 18.57 -33.54 -30.28
C GLY A 1109 18.43 -32.30 -29.39
N MET A 1110 19.32 -31.33 -29.57
CA MET A 1110 19.04 -29.97 -30.05
C MET A 1110 20.34 -29.17 -29.93
N ASP A 1111 20.78 -28.64 -31.05
CA ASP A 1111 21.89 -27.67 -31.16
C ASP A 1111 21.50 -26.41 -30.37
N TRP A 1112 22.40 -25.95 -29.49
CA TRP A 1112 22.22 -24.80 -28.60
C TRP A 1112 22.75 -23.53 -29.21
#